data_AF-A0A538Q5T0-F1
#
_entry.id   AF-A0A538Q5T0-F1
#
_cell.length_a   1.000
_cell.length_b   1.000
_cell.length_c   1.000
_cell.angle_alpha   90.00
_cell.angle_beta   90.00
_cell.angle_gamma   90.00
#
_symmetry.space_group_name_H-M   'P 1'
#
loop_
_entity.id
_entity.type
_entity.pdbx_description
1 polymer ?
#
loop_
_entity_poly.entity_id
_entity_poly.type
_entity_poly.pdbx_seq_one_letter_code
_entity_poly.pdbx_strand_id
1 'polypeptide(L)'
;MQIEELVAPPTPDAVIVPHGTPPPSIPKMLYFCVPPNDKLLGYWDTVADRLAKIRSCRNIEGIVRQLPLFEPPIDPLLLVKAAAAGVDLSTAVADLALPHYRFQTMAQHAVELAGEVKALGQALLQALEKRDAEDLALLRATQEQAMHALVKKVKQRQYADAVQSTTSLRASRASAVAKYVNYQRLLGVASPGVPAEGAAVPDVAPSAPVSISQEDGVKLTQYEAQELARAKSAADDAGTASDWEFIAGLLNLIPNFSVNIEPWGIGASISFGGSNIGAALTAVANRYRTTSARATFDSSRAARLGAFALREGDWALQSNLAAKEIMQIDQQLIGSAIREQIAQQELDNQDAQIEQSAALHEFMTGKYTNRELYDWMVGQVAALYFQTYQLAYDVAKRSERCFRNELAADDASFVQFGYWDSLRKGLLCGERLYQDLKQMQLAYVDQNRREFEIAKSVSLAALHPEALVDLQEGGSCIFELPEAVFDLDHPGHYLRRLRAVTLTIPCVAGPYTSVSAKLTLLGSRTRRDTRTTPSYALQPSDTRFSYNVGGIQSVVTSTGRDDSGLFELSFRDERYLPFEGAGAISTWRLELPAEFRQFDYRTISDVIVRLRYTARDGGDALKAAALGQLDAALKAMEVQDGRTGLYHYISARQDHYDDWYRFLHPPENQTADQVLALELARDQFPAALRDRGIKIDAMILFVRPAKGVAYSDSDHLFITIAPPSPAAAVPVELVAVATEMGGVPFGAPSFGAGVAVTASGSTATWRFDVTQIPAALRTTVMVDGAPVDRLDPDKVVDLGIICHFKYG
;
A
#
# COMPACT_ATOMS: atom_id res chain seq x y z
N MET A 1 -11.15 -14.92 62.49
CA MET A 1 -11.90 -15.50 63.62
C MET A 1 -12.44 -16.84 63.17
N GLN A 2 -11.82 -17.93 63.60
CA GLN A 2 -12.27 -19.29 63.27
C GLN A 2 -13.50 -19.61 64.12
N ILE A 3 -14.68 -19.70 63.48
CA ILE A 3 -15.91 -20.24 64.09
C ILE A 3 -15.69 -21.69 64.59
N GLU A 4 -14.63 -22.35 64.12
CA GLU A 4 -14.18 -23.70 64.50
C GLU A 4 -13.74 -23.79 65.98
N GLU A 5 -13.53 -22.68 66.70
CA GLU A 5 -13.22 -22.69 68.15
C GLU A 5 -14.45 -22.63 69.07
N LEU A 6 -15.65 -22.33 68.55
CA LEU A 6 -16.85 -22.10 69.37
C LEU A 6 -17.76 -23.32 69.54
N VAL A 7 -17.64 -24.34 68.68
CA VAL A 7 -18.34 -25.63 68.84
C VAL A 7 -17.40 -26.72 68.35
N ALA A 8 -16.85 -27.53 69.26
CA ALA A 8 -16.03 -28.67 68.88
C ALA A 8 -16.91 -29.77 68.24
N PRO A 9 -16.48 -30.42 67.15
CA PRO A 9 -17.18 -31.58 66.61
C PRO A 9 -17.19 -32.70 67.65
N PRO A 10 -18.27 -33.50 67.76
CA PRO A 10 -18.24 -34.71 68.58
C PRO A 10 -17.32 -35.72 67.90
N THR A 11 -16.02 -35.66 68.18
CA THR A 11 -15.13 -36.79 67.93
C THR A 11 -15.59 -37.92 68.86
N PRO A 12 -15.86 -39.13 68.35
CA PRO A 12 -16.08 -40.26 69.24
C PRO A 12 -14.84 -40.36 70.13
N ASP A 13 -15.03 -40.24 71.44
CA ASP A 13 -14.00 -40.42 72.45
C ASP A 13 -13.41 -41.83 72.26
N ALA A 14 -12.39 -41.95 71.43
CA ALA A 14 -11.41 -43.01 71.56
C ALA A 14 -10.70 -42.70 72.88
N VAL A 15 -11.23 -43.28 73.96
CA VAL A 15 -10.54 -43.35 75.25
C VAL A 15 -9.20 -44.03 74.97
N ILE A 16 -8.15 -43.24 74.75
CA ILE A 16 -6.78 -43.70 74.72
C ILE A 16 -6.44 -44.04 76.17
N VAL A 17 -6.65 -45.31 76.56
CA VAL A 17 -6.13 -45.82 77.83
C VAL A 17 -4.62 -46.05 77.65
N PRO A 18 -3.74 -45.40 78.43
CA PRO A 18 -2.31 -45.68 78.39
C PRO A 18 -2.06 -47.15 78.76
N HIS A 19 -1.25 -47.87 77.99
CA HIS A 19 -0.88 -49.26 78.31
C HIS A 19 -0.20 -49.33 79.69
N GLY A 20 -0.84 -49.96 80.69
CA GLY A 20 -0.16 -50.36 81.93
C GLY A 20 -0.94 -50.34 83.25
N THR A 21 -2.21 -49.92 83.32
CA THR A 21 -2.96 -49.88 84.60
C THR A 21 -4.33 -50.56 84.51
N PRO A 22 -4.72 -51.42 85.48
CA PRO A 22 -6.04 -52.05 85.47
C PRO A 22 -7.11 -51.06 85.94
N PRO A 23 -8.22 -50.87 85.20
CA PRO A 23 -9.32 -50.02 85.65
C PRO A 23 -10.17 -50.70 86.75
N PRO A 24 -10.59 -49.96 87.79
CA PRO A 24 -11.38 -50.48 88.90
C PRO A 24 -12.86 -50.74 88.54
N SER A 25 -13.48 -51.61 89.33
CA SER A 25 -14.80 -52.20 89.14
C SER A 25 -15.95 -51.41 89.79
N ILE A 26 -16.80 -50.77 88.99
CA ILE A 26 -18.21 -50.46 89.35
C ILE A 26 -19.12 -50.71 88.12
N PRO A 27 -20.29 -51.35 88.29
CA PRO A 27 -21.08 -51.90 87.20
C PRO A 27 -22.22 -50.96 86.76
N LYS A 28 -22.37 -50.76 85.45
CA LYS A 28 -23.66 -50.52 84.76
C LYS A 28 -23.42 -50.64 83.26
N MET A 29 -23.44 -51.89 82.81
CA MET A 29 -23.52 -52.25 81.39
C MET A 29 -24.81 -51.65 80.81
N LEU A 30 -24.70 -50.59 80.02
CA LEU A 30 -25.43 -50.60 78.76
C LEU A 30 -24.49 -51.35 77.80
N TYR A 31 -24.88 -52.56 77.40
CA TYR A 31 -24.14 -53.39 76.43
C TYR A 31 -23.95 -52.67 75.07
N PHE A 32 -24.69 -51.58 74.84
CA PHE A 32 -24.56 -50.65 73.72
C PHE A 32 -24.27 -49.23 74.20
N CYS A 33 -23.32 -48.53 73.57
CA CYS A 33 -23.10 -47.09 73.79
C CYS A 33 -24.36 -46.28 73.45
N VAL A 34 -24.57 -45.13 74.09
CA VAL A 34 -25.66 -44.21 73.68
C VAL A 34 -25.34 -43.73 72.26
N PRO A 35 -26.18 -44.03 71.26
CA PRO A 35 -25.91 -43.63 69.89
C PRO A 35 -25.90 -42.09 69.81
N PRO A 36 -24.94 -41.49 69.08
CA PRO A 36 -24.95 -40.06 68.86
C PRO A 36 -26.23 -39.64 68.12
N ASN A 37 -26.70 -38.43 68.35
CA ASN A 37 -27.94 -37.95 67.74
C ASN A 37 -27.72 -37.69 66.24
N ASP A 38 -28.29 -38.55 65.40
CA ASP A 38 -28.18 -38.49 63.92
C ASP A 38 -28.58 -37.12 63.35
N LYS A 39 -29.52 -36.40 63.98
CA LYS A 39 -29.90 -35.04 63.54
C LYS A 39 -28.80 -34.01 63.79
N LEU A 40 -28.08 -34.12 64.90
CA LEU A 40 -26.98 -33.19 65.22
C LEU A 40 -25.74 -33.49 64.36
N LEU A 41 -25.47 -34.77 64.08
CA LEU A 41 -24.44 -35.17 63.11
C LEU A 41 -24.78 -34.68 61.69
N GLY A 42 -26.04 -34.81 61.26
CA GLY A 42 -26.48 -34.28 59.96
C GLY A 42 -26.34 -32.75 59.82
N TYR A 43 -26.48 -31.99 60.91
CA TYR A 43 -26.20 -30.55 60.87
C TYR A 43 -24.71 -30.25 60.70
N TRP A 44 -23.83 -31.05 61.29
CA TRP A 44 -22.38 -30.93 61.08
C TRP A 44 -21.99 -31.21 59.63
N ASP A 45 -22.54 -32.25 59.02
CA ASP A 45 -22.34 -32.55 57.59
C ASP A 45 -22.84 -31.41 56.71
N THR A 46 -24.01 -30.84 57.04
CA THR A 46 -24.59 -29.71 56.29
C THR A 46 -23.73 -28.45 56.40
N VAL A 47 -23.21 -28.15 57.58
CA VAL A 47 -22.31 -26.99 57.79
C VAL A 47 -21.00 -27.22 57.05
N ALA A 48 -20.39 -28.41 57.17
CA ALA A 48 -19.13 -28.74 56.50
C ALA A 48 -19.25 -28.65 54.97
N ASP A 49 -20.31 -29.19 54.39
CA ASP A 49 -20.59 -29.11 52.95
C ASP A 49 -20.77 -27.65 52.48
N ARG A 50 -21.58 -26.86 53.20
CA ARG A 50 -21.80 -25.45 52.84
C ARG A 50 -20.54 -24.60 52.98
N LEU A 51 -19.74 -24.84 54.02
CA LEU A 51 -18.48 -24.12 54.22
C LEU A 51 -17.45 -24.46 53.14
N ALA A 52 -17.37 -25.74 52.74
CA ALA A 52 -16.50 -26.18 51.64
C ALA A 52 -16.92 -25.57 50.29
N LYS A 53 -18.23 -25.45 50.02
CA LYS A 53 -18.76 -24.78 48.82
C LYS A 53 -18.42 -23.28 48.80
N ILE A 54 -18.57 -22.58 49.93
CA ILE A 54 -18.15 -21.17 50.09
C ILE A 54 -16.65 -21.03 49.85
N ARG A 55 -15.81 -21.88 50.47
CA ARG A 55 -14.34 -21.85 50.34
C ARG A 55 -13.82 -22.13 48.92
N SER A 56 -14.62 -22.78 48.07
CA SER A 56 -14.25 -23.15 46.70
C SER A 56 -15.03 -22.37 45.62
N CYS A 57 -15.65 -21.24 45.99
CA CYS A 57 -16.41 -20.36 45.10
C CYS A 57 -17.53 -21.10 44.32
N ARG A 58 -18.18 -22.06 44.97
CA ARG A 58 -19.35 -22.81 44.45
C ARG A 58 -20.65 -22.23 45.00
N ASN A 59 -21.73 -22.31 44.23
CA ASN A 59 -23.08 -22.02 44.73
C ASN A 59 -23.59 -23.18 45.62
N ILE A 60 -24.82 -23.06 46.16
CA ILE A 60 -25.40 -24.04 47.10
C ILE A 60 -25.57 -25.45 46.50
N GLU A 61 -25.69 -25.54 45.18
CA GLU A 61 -25.81 -26.77 44.39
C GLU A 61 -24.45 -27.37 44.00
N GLY A 62 -23.33 -26.70 44.31
CA GLY A 62 -21.97 -27.18 44.03
C GLY A 62 -21.37 -26.71 42.71
N ILE A 63 -21.98 -25.74 42.01
CA ILE A 63 -21.53 -25.22 40.72
C ILE A 63 -20.57 -24.04 40.91
N VAL A 64 -19.37 -24.11 40.34
CA VAL A 64 -18.32 -23.07 40.43
C VAL A 64 -18.72 -21.84 39.61
N ARG A 65 -18.66 -20.64 40.21
CA ARG A 65 -18.83 -19.37 39.49
C ARG A 65 -17.48 -18.95 38.87
N GLN A 66 -17.32 -19.09 37.55
CA GLN A 66 -16.22 -18.46 36.81
C GLN A 66 -16.72 -17.15 36.17
N LEU A 67 -16.05 -16.04 36.47
CA LEU A 67 -16.13 -14.81 35.67
C LEU A 67 -15.10 -14.92 34.54
N PRO A 68 -15.42 -14.48 33.31
CA PRO A 68 -14.48 -14.55 32.19
C PRO A 68 -13.26 -13.66 32.45
N LEU A 69 -12.07 -14.27 32.53
CA LEU A 69 -10.78 -13.59 32.59
C LEU A 69 -10.22 -13.47 31.16
N PHE A 70 -10.15 -12.22 30.67
CA PHE A 70 -9.40 -11.70 29.50
C PHE A 70 -10.04 -11.68 28.10
N GLU A 71 -9.89 -10.51 27.46
CA GLU A 71 -9.97 -10.26 26.02
C GLU A 71 -8.66 -10.70 25.31
N PRO A 72 -8.70 -11.07 24.01
CA PRO A 72 -7.49 -11.42 23.26
C PRO A 72 -6.58 -10.18 23.02
N PRO A 73 -5.25 -10.37 23.02
CA PRO A 73 -4.29 -9.28 22.91
C PRO A 73 -4.31 -8.61 21.54
N ILE A 74 -4.14 -7.28 21.54
CA ILE A 74 -3.87 -6.48 20.34
C ILE A 74 -2.44 -6.75 19.88
N ASP A 75 -2.29 -7.07 18.61
CA ASP A 75 -1.03 -7.45 17.96
C ASP A 75 -0.08 -6.24 17.78
N PRO A 76 1.13 -6.23 18.39
CA PRO A 76 2.10 -5.15 18.27
C PRO A 76 2.90 -5.17 16.93
N LEU A 77 2.55 -6.04 15.97
CA LEU A 77 3.25 -6.21 14.69
C LEU A 77 2.99 -5.10 13.63
N LEU A 78 2.35 -3.98 14.00
CA LEU A 78 2.12 -2.85 13.10
C LEU A 78 3.32 -1.90 12.98
N LEU A 79 4.22 -1.86 13.98
CA LEU A 79 5.41 -0.99 13.97
C LEU A 79 6.60 -1.61 13.21
N VAL A 80 6.63 -2.94 13.05
CA VAL A 80 7.71 -3.67 12.36
C VAL A 80 7.52 -3.68 10.83
N LYS A 81 6.29 -3.47 10.34
CA LYS A 81 5.98 -3.40 8.89
C LYS A 81 6.45 -2.10 8.22
N ALA A 82 6.71 -1.03 8.97
CA ALA A 82 7.25 0.22 8.44
C ALA A 82 8.75 0.15 8.12
N ALA A 83 9.49 -0.75 8.78
CA ALA A 83 10.94 -0.94 8.56
C ALA A 83 11.25 -1.85 7.35
N ALA A 84 10.28 -2.63 6.86
CA ALA A 84 10.42 -3.53 5.72
C ALA A 84 10.09 -2.86 4.36
N ALA A 85 9.97 -1.53 4.31
CA ALA A 85 9.63 -0.75 3.11
C ALA A 85 10.76 -0.66 2.05
N GLY A 86 11.80 -1.50 2.16
CA GLY A 86 12.60 -1.97 1.02
C GLY A 86 13.08 -0.89 0.04
N VAL A 87 13.65 0.21 0.53
CA VAL A 87 14.40 1.11 -0.33
C VAL A 87 15.81 0.55 -0.45
N ASP A 88 16.08 -0.10 -1.58
CA ASP A 88 17.42 -0.54 -1.94
C ASP A 88 18.30 0.70 -2.14
N LEU A 89 19.43 0.80 -1.44
CA LEU A 89 20.34 1.96 -1.50
C LEU A 89 20.88 2.20 -2.94
N SER A 90 20.73 1.22 -3.83
CA SER A 90 21.13 1.28 -5.24
C SER A 90 20.30 2.29 -6.07
N THR A 91 19.02 2.53 -5.73
CA THR A 91 18.17 3.50 -6.44
C THR A 91 18.55 4.96 -6.13
N ALA A 92 19.12 5.22 -4.95
CA ALA A 92 19.64 6.54 -4.59
C ALA A 92 20.90 6.92 -5.40
N VAL A 93 21.63 5.94 -5.93
CA VAL A 93 22.86 6.14 -6.72
C VAL A 93 22.54 6.27 -8.22
N ALA A 94 21.49 5.61 -8.72
CA ALA A 94 20.99 5.76 -10.09
C ALA A 94 20.28 7.12 -10.35
N ASP A 95 20.03 7.89 -9.28
CA ASP A 95 19.39 9.20 -9.32
C ASP A 95 20.30 10.31 -9.93
N LEU A 96 21.59 10.03 -10.18
CA LEU A 96 22.58 11.03 -10.58
C LEU A 96 22.78 11.23 -12.10
N ALA A 97 22.44 10.27 -12.96
CA ALA A 97 22.77 10.34 -14.40
C ALA A 97 21.62 10.88 -15.26
N LEU A 98 21.91 11.87 -16.12
CA LEU A 98 20.97 12.40 -17.11
C LEU A 98 20.65 11.33 -18.17
N PRO A 99 19.37 11.11 -18.54
CA PRO A 99 18.99 10.23 -19.65
C PRO A 99 19.50 10.72 -21.01
N HIS A 100 19.64 9.81 -21.98
CA HIS A 100 20.08 10.14 -23.34
C HIS A 100 19.01 10.81 -24.21
N TYR A 101 17.73 10.63 -23.88
CA TYR A 101 16.59 11.15 -24.63
C TYR A 101 16.02 12.42 -23.99
N ARG A 102 15.44 13.27 -24.83
CA ARG A 102 14.78 14.52 -24.46
C ARG A 102 13.56 14.30 -23.58
N PHE A 103 13.15 15.36 -22.89
CA PHE A 103 12.01 15.39 -21.99
C PHE A 103 10.73 14.91 -22.65
N GLN A 104 10.42 15.38 -23.86
CA GLN A 104 9.16 15.05 -24.53
C GLN A 104 8.96 13.54 -24.71
N THR A 105 9.98 12.84 -25.23
CA THR A 105 9.97 11.38 -25.39
C THR A 105 9.89 10.67 -24.05
N MET A 106 10.72 11.07 -23.07
CA MET A 106 10.73 10.45 -21.74
C MET A 106 9.43 10.65 -20.96
N ALA A 107 8.83 11.84 -21.06
CA ALA A 107 7.57 12.17 -20.40
C ALA A 107 6.39 11.43 -21.04
N GLN A 108 6.42 11.20 -22.35
CA GLN A 108 5.42 10.37 -23.02
C GLN A 108 5.46 8.93 -22.49
N HIS A 109 6.63 8.29 -22.45
CA HIS A 109 6.77 6.95 -21.89
C HIS A 109 6.39 6.87 -20.41
N ALA A 110 6.73 7.90 -19.61
CA ALA A 110 6.30 7.97 -18.20
C ALA A 110 4.77 7.97 -18.07
N VAL A 111 4.07 8.74 -18.93
CA VAL A 111 2.61 8.84 -18.93
C VAL A 111 1.95 7.54 -19.40
N GLU A 112 2.52 6.86 -20.40
CA GLU A 112 2.06 5.56 -20.88
C GLU A 112 2.14 4.51 -19.75
N LEU A 113 3.32 4.39 -19.11
CA LEU A 113 3.52 3.47 -17.98
C LEU A 113 2.62 3.80 -16.79
N ALA A 114 2.44 5.08 -16.45
CA ALA A 114 1.49 5.48 -15.40
C ALA A 114 0.04 5.10 -15.77
N GLY A 115 -0.31 5.13 -17.05
CA GLY A 115 -1.58 4.61 -17.57
C GLY A 115 -1.75 3.10 -17.35
N GLU A 116 -0.70 2.32 -17.60
CA GLU A 116 -0.68 0.87 -17.32
C GLU A 116 -0.82 0.57 -15.82
N VAL A 117 -0.13 1.33 -14.96
CA VAL A 117 -0.26 1.23 -13.50
C VAL A 117 -1.71 1.47 -13.09
N LYS A 118 -2.40 2.49 -13.63
CA LYS A 118 -3.83 2.73 -13.36
C LYS A 118 -4.69 1.53 -13.75
N ALA A 119 -4.47 0.97 -14.95
CA ALA A 119 -5.23 -0.18 -15.44
C ALA A 119 -5.03 -1.42 -14.54
N LEU A 120 -3.79 -1.71 -14.16
CA LEU A 120 -3.45 -2.80 -13.24
C LEU A 120 -4.02 -2.57 -11.83
N GLY A 121 -4.05 -1.32 -11.35
CA GLY A 121 -4.67 -0.96 -10.08
C GLY A 121 -6.18 -1.25 -10.08
N GLN A 122 -6.89 -0.94 -11.17
CA GLN A 122 -8.30 -1.28 -11.33
C GLN A 122 -8.53 -2.79 -11.45
N ALA A 123 -7.69 -3.49 -12.20
CA ALA A 123 -7.75 -4.96 -12.30
C ALA A 123 -7.52 -5.63 -10.94
N LEU A 124 -6.58 -5.11 -10.13
CA LEU A 124 -6.32 -5.58 -8.77
C LEU A 124 -7.53 -5.36 -7.87
N LEU A 125 -8.14 -4.17 -7.91
CA LEU A 125 -9.34 -3.86 -7.14
C LEU A 125 -10.49 -4.80 -7.51
N GLN A 126 -10.74 -5.02 -8.80
CA GLN A 126 -11.76 -5.95 -9.27
C GLN A 126 -11.48 -7.39 -8.81
N ALA A 127 -10.24 -7.85 -8.88
CA ALA A 127 -9.87 -9.19 -8.40
C ALA A 127 -10.08 -9.34 -6.88
N LEU A 128 -9.75 -8.30 -6.10
CA LEU A 128 -10.00 -8.27 -4.65
C LEU A 128 -11.51 -8.33 -4.34
N GLU A 129 -12.30 -7.48 -4.99
CA GLU A 129 -13.76 -7.45 -4.80
C GLU A 129 -14.41 -8.79 -5.17
N LYS A 130 -13.98 -9.41 -6.29
CA LYS A 130 -14.49 -10.72 -6.72
C LYS A 130 -14.09 -11.84 -5.76
N ARG A 131 -12.85 -11.84 -5.28
CA ARG A 131 -12.40 -12.81 -4.27
C ARG A 131 -13.23 -12.69 -2.99
N ASP A 132 -13.39 -11.47 -2.47
CA ASP A 132 -14.11 -11.24 -1.21
C ASP A 132 -15.61 -11.56 -1.36
N ALA A 133 -16.19 -11.32 -2.54
CA ALA A 133 -17.56 -11.73 -2.87
C ALA A 133 -17.73 -13.25 -2.95
N GLU A 134 -16.78 -13.96 -3.55
CA GLU A 134 -16.78 -15.43 -3.59
C GLU A 134 -16.56 -16.06 -2.20
N ASP A 135 -15.68 -15.47 -1.39
CA ASP A 135 -15.50 -15.86 0.01
C ASP A 135 -16.79 -15.74 0.81
N LEU A 136 -17.51 -14.63 0.67
CA LEU A 136 -18.79 -14.42 1.34
C LEU A 136 -19.87 -15.39 0.84
N ALA A 137 -19.92 -15.64 -0.47
CA ALA A 137 -20.90 -16.54 -1.07
C ALA A 137 -20.66 -17.99 -0.63
N LEU A 138 -19.40 -18.43 -0.58
CA LEU A 138 -19.02 -19.74 -0.06
C LEU A 138 -19.38 -19.86 1.43
N LEU A 139 -19.05 -18.84 2.24
CA LEU A 139 -19.39 -18.82 3.67
C LEU A 139 -20.89 -18.96 3.91
N ARG A 140 -21.72 -18.25 3.12
CA ARG A 140 -23.18 -18.37 3.19
C ARG A 140 -23.65 -19.77 2.88
N ALA A 141 -23.15 -20.39 1.80
CA ALA A 141 -23.50 -21.76 1.44
C ALA A 141 -23.12 -22.76 2.55
N THR A 142 -21.93 -22.62 3.14
CA THR A 142 -21.49 -23.46 4.27
C THR A 142 -22.39 -23.27 5.51
N GLN A 143 -22.76 -22.03 5.85
CA GLN A 143 -23.65 -21.74 6.97
C GLN A 143 -25.07 -22.26 6.73
N GLU A 144 -25.59 -22.14 5.51
CA GLU A 144 -26.90 -22.64 5.11
C GLU A 144 -26.98 -24.17 5.25
N GLN A 145 -25.94 -24.89 4.80
CA GLN A 145 -25.85 -26.34 4.98
C GLN A 145 -25.84 -26.73 6.46
N ALA A 146 -25.07 -26.02 7.29
CA ALA A 146 -25.04 -26.25 8.74
C ALA A 146 -26.42 -25.97 9.39
N MET A 147 -27.11 -24.93 8.95
CA MET A 147 -28.46 -24.60 9.41
C MET A 147 -29.47 -25.70 9.05
N HIS A 148 -29.45 -26.20 7.82
CA HIS A 148 -30.33 -27.30 7.41
C HIS A 148 -30.07 -28.57 8.23
N ALA A 149 -28.81 -28.88 8.55
CA ALA A 149 -28.48 -30.01 9.42
C ALA A 149 -29.04 -29.86 10.84
N LEU A 150 -29.07 -28.64 11.39
CA LEU A 150 -29.70 -28.36 12.68
C LEU A 150 -31.23 -28.46 12.61
N VAL A 151 -31.85 -27.95 11.55
CA VAL A 151 -33.30 -28.07 11.35
C VAL A 151 -33.71 -29.53 11.19
N LYS A 152 -32.93 -30.36 10.47
CA LYS A 152 -33.15 -31.81 10.40
C LYS A 152 -33.20 -32.46 11.78
N LYS A 153 -32.29 -32.11 12.70
CA LYS A 153 -32.32 -32.64 14.08
C LYS A 153 -33.62 -32.27 14.81
N VAL A 154 -34.17 -31.08 14.55
CA VAL A 154 -35.47 -30.67 15.09
C VAL A 154 -36.59 -31.51 14.49
N LYS A 155 -36.61 -31.70 13.16
CA LYS A 155 -37.60 -32.54 12.47
C LYS A 155 -37.56 -33.99 12.92
N GLN A 156 -36.38 -34.57 13.12
CA GLN A 156 -36.21 -35.90 13.69
C GLN A 156 -36.83 -36.03 15.09
N ARG A 157 -36.66 -35.01 15.94
CA ARG A 157 -37.29 -34.98 17.27
C ARG A 157 -38.80 -34.80 17.19
N GLN A 158 -39.31 -33.99 16.25
CA GLN A 158 -40.75 -33.84 16.02
C GLN A 158 -41.39 -35.15 15.56
N TYR A 159 -40.73 -35.89 14.66
CA TYR A 159 -41.17 -37.22 14.26
C TYR A 159 -41.16 -38.21 15.44
N ALA A 160 -40.07 -38.25 16.21
CA ALA A 160 -39.99 -39.11 17.39
C ALA A 160 -41.08 -38.79 18.44
N ASP A 161 -41.39 -37.50 18.65
CA ASP A 161 -42.48 -37.06 19.53
C ASP A 161 -43.85 -37.51 19.02
N ALA A 162 -44.10 -37.41 17.71
CA ALA A 162 -45.33 -37.90 17.09
C ALA A 162 -45.49 -39.43 17.26
N VAL A 163 -44.43 -40.21 17.05
CA VAL A 163 -44.42 -41.67 17.28
C VAL A 163 -44.69 -41.99 18.77
N GLN A 164 -44.09 -41.24 19.68
CA GLN A 164 -44.30 -41.40 21.12
C GLN A 164 -45.74 -41.05 21.53
N SER A 165 -46.36 -40.06 20.88
CA SER A 165 -47.77 -39.70 21.04
C SER A 165 -48.69 -40.85 20.62
N THR A 166 -48.42 -41.49 19.49
CA THR A 166 -49.16 -42.69 19.06
C THR A 166 -49.02 -43.83 20.08
N THR A 167 -47.81 -44.03 20.61
CA THR A 167 -47.53 -45.06 21.62
C THR A 167 -48.26 -44.79 22.93
N SER A 168 -48.31 -43.54 23.40
CA SER A 168 -49.03 -43.18 24.63
C SER A 168 -50.55 -43.37 24.47
N LEU A 169 -51.11 -43.01 23.30
CA LEU A 169 -52.52 -43.26 23.00
C LEU A 169 -52.87 -44.76 22.97
N ARG A 170 -51.98 -45.62 22.46
CA ARG A 170 -52.17 -47.08 22.54
C ARG A 170 -52.17 -47.59 23.98
N ALA A 171 -51.31 -47.04 24.84
CA ALA A 171 -51.33 -47.37 26.27
C ALA A 171 -52.62 -46.91 26.95
N SER A 172 -53.12 -45.71 26.64
CA SER A 172 -54.43 -45.23 27.10
C SER A 172 -55.57 -46.13 26.61
N ARG A 173 -55.53 -46.56 25.34
CA ARG A 173 -56.47 -47.53 24.78
C ARG A 173 -56.46 -48.83 25.56
N ALA A 174 -55.28 -49.38 25.87
CA ALA A 174 -55.15 -50.62 26.63
C ALA A 174 -55.80 -50.52 28.03
N SER A 175 -55.71 -49.35 28.67
CA SER A 175 -56.41 -49.09 29.93
C SER A 175 -57.93 -49.09 29.78
N ALA A 176 -58.46 -48.42 28.75
CA ALA A 176 -59.90 -48.41 28.46
C ALA A 176 -60.43 -49.81 28.08
N VAL A 177 -59.67 -50.58 27.30
CA VAL A 177 -59.95 -51.99 27.00
C VAL A 177 -59.97 -52.84 28.27
N ALA A 178 -59.02 -52.66 29.18
CA ALA A 178 -59.00 -53.40 30.45
C ALA A 178 -60.24 -53.10 31.29
N LYS A 179 -60.69 -51.83 31.36
CA LYS A 179 -61.96 -51.45 32.01
C LYS A 179 -63.15 -52.14 31.34
N TYR A 180 -63.24 -52.09 30.01
CA TYR A 180 -64.32 -52.70 29.23
C TYR A 180 -64.42 -54.20 29.47
N VAL A 181 -63.30 -54.92 29.36
CA VAL A 181 -63.21 -56.36 29.63
C VAL A 181 -63.63 -56.69 31.06
N ASN A 182 -63.21 -55.89 32.04
CA ASN A 182 -63.60 -56.09 33.44
C ASN A 182 -65.13 -55.97 33.63
N TYR A 183 -65.75 -54.91 33.10
CA TYR A 183 -67.21 -54.74 33.20
C TYR A 183 -67.98 -55.81 32.42
N GLN A 184 -67.48 -56.30 31.28
CA GLN A 184 -68.07 -57.44 30.59
C GLN A 184 -68.04 -58.73 31.42
N ARG A 185 -66.94 -59.00 32.15
CA ARG A 185 -66.86 -60.15 33.07
C ARG A 185 -67.87 -60.03 34.20
N LEU A 186 -68.02 -58.82 34.78
CA LEU A 186 -69.04 -58.56 35.81
C LEU A 186 -70.47 -58.76 35.29
N LEU A 187 -70.70 -58.53 33.99
CA LEU A 187 -71.97 -58.78 33.30
C LEU A 187 -72.17 -60.25 32.86
N GLY A 188 -71.28 -61.16 33.24
CA GLY A 188 -71.42 -62.60 33.02
C GLY A 188 -70.88 -63.13 31.68
N VAL A 189 -70.13 -62.33 30.92
CA VAL A 189 -69.50 -62.78 29.67
C VAL A 189 -68.25 -63.62 30.01
N ALA A 190 -68.30 -64.93 29.73
CA ALA A 190 -67.24 -65.87 30.10
C ALA A 190 -65.90 -65.63 29.38
N SER A 191 -65.91 -65.03 28.20
CA SER A 191 -64.71 -64.66 27.43
C SER A 191 -64.97 -63.38 26.64
N PRO A 192 -64.76 -62.20 27.25
CA PRO A 192 -64.91 -60.92 26.58
C PRO A 192 -63.96 -60.82 25.38
N GLY A 193 -64.49 -60.50 24.20
CA GLY A 193 -63.67 -60.20 23.03
C GLY A 193 -62.97 -58.85 23.19
N VAL A 194 -61.68 -58.78 22.87
CA VAL A 194 -60.96 -57.49 22.80
C VAL A 194 -61.29 -56.83 21.46
N PRO A 195 -61.87 -55.61 21.46
CA PRO A 195 -62.16 -54.92 20.21
C PRO A 195 -60.88 -54.61 19.42
N ALA A 196 -60.88 -54.93 18.13
CA ALA A 196 -59.84 -54.49 17.20
C ALA A 196 -59.85 -52.95 17.07
N GLU A 197 -58.70 -52.34 16.78
CA GLU A 197 -58.60 -50.89 16.57
C GLU A 197 -59.50 -50.45 15.42
N GLY A 198 -60.37 -49.46 15.66
CA GLY A 198 -61.29 -48.91 14.66
C GLY A 198 -62.57 -49.72 14.42
N ALA A 199 -62.79 -50.83 15.15
CA ALA A 199 -64.03 -51.59 15.06
C ALA A 199 -65.17 -50.92 15.86
N ALA A 200 -66.39 -51.01 15.34
CA ALA A 200 -67.58 -50.62 16.10
C ALA A 200 -67.75 -51.57 17.29
N VAL A 201 -67.81 -51.01 18.51
CA VAL A 201 -68.02 -51.79 19.73
C VAL A 201 -69.52 -51.78 20.06
N PRO A 202 -70.21 -52.93 20.06
CA PRO A 202 -71.64 -52.97 20.32
C PRO A 202 -71.95 -52.64 21.78
N ASP A 203 -73.03 -51.86 21.99
CA ASP A 203 -73.54 -51.54 23.31
C ASP A 203 -74.16 -52.79 23.95
N VAL A 204 -73.88 -53.01 25.24
CA VAL A 204 -74.53 -54.04 26.04
C VAL A 204 -75.84 -53.46 26.57
N ALA A 205 -76.96 -54.05 26.15
CA ALA A 205 -78.27 -53.70 26.69
C ALA A 205 -78.37 -54.19 28.15
N PRO A 206 -78.76 -53.34 29.11
CA PRO A 206 -79.06 -53.81 30.45
C PRO A 206 -80.25 -54.79 30.40
N SER A 207 -80.30 -55.75 31.31
CA SER A 207 -81.54 -56.46 31.62
C SER A 207 -82.63 -55.42 31.91
N ALA A 208 -83.84 -55.61 31.34
CA ALA A 208 -84.94 -54.65 31.49
C ALA A 208 -85.08 -54.21 32.97
N PRO A 209 -85.27 -52.91 33.25
CA PRO A 209 -85.40 -52.43 34.62
C PRO A 209 -86.45 -53.28 35.34
N VAL A 210 -86.10 -53.79 36.52
CA VAL A 210 -86.98 -54.59 37.37
C VAL A 210 -88.14 -53.71 37.83
N SER A 211 -89.08 -53.48 36.94
CA SER A 211 -90.33 -52.80 37.15
C SER A 211 -91.34 -53.45 36.21
N ILE A 212 -92.35 -54.06 36.82
CA ILE A 212 -93.57 -54.61 36.21
C ILE A 212 -93.45 -56.08 35.74
N SER A 213 -93.37 -56.97 36.73
CA SER A 213 -93.85 -58.37 36.76
C SER A 213 -93.39 -59.41 35.70
N GLN A 214 -92.92 -60.52 36.28
CA GLN A 214 -92.72 -61.90 35.78
C GLN A 214 -91.38 -62.27 35.11
N GLU A 215 -90.77 -63.28 35.76
CA GLU A 215 -89.63 -64.14 35.42
C GLU A 215 -88.20 -63.58 35.63
N ASP A 216 -87.51 -64.26 36.55
CA ASP A 216 -86.17 -63.98 37.09
C ASP A 216 -85.10 -63.85 36.00
N GLY A 217 -84.47 -62.67 35.93
CA GLY A 217 -83.39 -62.38 34.98
C GLY A 217 -82.20 -61.61 35.57
N VAL A 218 -82.13 -61.45 36.90
CA VAL A 218 -81.05 -60.71 37.57
C VAL A 218 -79.80 -61.59 37.66
N LYS A 219 -78.67 -61.11 37.14
CA LYS A 219 -77.41 -61.86 37.23
C LYS A 219 -76.84 -61.77 38.64
N LEU A 220 -76.71 -62.93 39.29
CA LEU A 220 -76.22 -63.07 40.65
C LEU A 220 -74.88 -63.82 40.64
N THR A 221 -73.97 -63.42 41.51
CA THR A 221 -72.81 -64.27 41.80
C THR A 221 -73.26 -65.57 42.48
N GLN A 222 -72.45 -66.63 42.41
CA GLN A 222 -72.81 -67.92 43.01
C GLN A 222 -73.11 -67.80 44.52
N TYR A 223 -72.38 -66.94 45.23
CA TYR A 223 -72.61 -66.68 46.65
C TYR A 223 -73.89 -65.88 46.91
N GLU A 224 -74.22 -64.88 46.09
CA GLU A 224 -75.47 -64.11 46.21
C GLU A 224 -76.70 -65.00 45.91
N ALA A 225 -76.61 -65.88 44.91
CA ALA A 225 -77.66 -66.86 44.61
C ALA A 225 -77.83 -67.86 45.77
N GLN A 226 -76.72 -68.33 46.35
CA GLN A 226 -76.73 -69.23 47.50
C GLN A 226 -77.29 -68.56 48.76
N GLU A 227 -76.95 -67.30 49.01
CA GLU A 227 -77.50 -66.51 50.12
C GLU A 227 -79.01 -66.36 49.96
N LEU A 228 -79.49 -65.98 48.78
CA LEU A 228 -80.92 -65.80 48.51
C LEU A 228 -81.71 -67.11 48.65
N ALA A 229 -81.13 -68.23 48.19
CA ALA A 229 -81.70 -69.55 48.33
C ALA A 229 -81.76 -70.03 49.80
N ARG A 230 -80.68 -69.82 50.56
CA ARG A 230 -80.64 -70.15 52.01
C ARG A 230 -81.60 -69.28 52.81
N ALA A 231 -81.70 -68.00 52.49
CA ALA A 231 -82.61 -67.08 53.16
C ALA A 231 -84.09 -67.43 52.87
N LYS A 232 -84.40 -67.89 51.64
CA LYS A 232 -85.72 -68.43 51.29
C LYS A 232 -86.04 -69.71 52.07
N SER A 233 -85.12 -70.67 52.09
CA SER A 233 -85.27 -71.90 52.88
C SER A 233 -85.56 -71.59 54.36
N ALA A 234 -84.83 -70.64 54.95
CA ALA A 234 -85.04 -70.23 56.34
C ALA A 234 -86.43 -69.61 56.59
N ALA A 235 -86.96 -68.83 55.63
CA ALA A 235 -88.31 -68.27 55.71
C ALA A 235 -89.42 -69.32 55.53
N ASP A 236 -89.20 -70.31 54.66
CA ASP A 236 -90.11 -71.45 54.45
C ASP A 236 -90.16 -72.33 55.72
N ASP A 237 -89.01 -72.63 56.32
CA ASP A 237 -88.88 -73.39 57.57
C ASP A 237 -89.52 -72.68 58.76
N ALA A 238 -89.29 -71.36 58.94
CA ALA A 238 -89.96 -70.57 59.97
C ALA A 238 -91.49 -70.55 59.78
N GLY A 239 -91.92 -70.60 58.52
CA GLY A 239 -93.30 -70.69 58.12
C GLY A 239 -93.97 -72.01 58.49
N THR A 240 -93.32 -73.14 58.19
CA THR A 240 -93.81 -74.47 58.56
C THR A 240 -93.80 -74.68 60.07
N ALA A 241 -92.78 -74.16 60.76
CA ALA A 241 -92.75 -74.13 62.23
C ALA A 241 -93.97 -73.39 62.82
N SER A 242 -94.37 -72.26 62.21
CA SER A 242 -95.59 -71.54 62.62
C SER A 242 -96.88 -72.31 62.34
N ASP A 243 -96.97 -73.12 61.28
CA ASP A 243 -98.13 -73.98 61.02
C ASP A 243 -98.23 -75.07 62.11
N TRP A 244 -97.10 -75.65 62.51
CA TRP A 244 -97.04 -76.59 63.63
C TRP A 244 -97.38 -75.95 64.98
N GLU A 245 -96.89 -74.74 65.27
CA GLU A 245 -97.28 -73.99 66.48
C GLU A 245 -98.78 -73.68 66.50
N PHE A 246 -99.38 -73.37 65.35
CA PHE A 246 -100.82 -73.14 65.24
C PHE A 246 -101.63 -74.42 65.51
N ILE A 247 -101.22 -75.54 64.91
CA ILE A 247 -101.83 -76.87 65.16
C ILE A 247 -101.66 -77.26 66.63
N ALA A 248 -100.49 -77.04 67.22
CA ALA A 248 -100.24 -77.28 68.64
C ALA A 248 -101.13 -76.39 69.53
N GLY A 249 -101.33 -75.12 69.16
CA GLY A 249 -102.26 -74.21 69.81
C GLY A 249 -103.73 -74.67 69.75
N LEU A 250 -104.16 -75.25 68.62
CA LEU A 250 -105.48 -75.87 68.47
C LEU A 250 -105.63 -77.18 69.25
N LEU A 251 -104.58 -78.01 69.29
CA LEU A 251 -104.59 -79.27 70.05
C LEU A 251 -104.64 -79.02 71.56
N ASN A 252 -104.03 -77.93 72.06
CA ASN A 252 -104.18 -77.48 73.45
C ASN A 252 -105.61 -77.04 73.81
N LEU A 253 -106.52 -76.95 72.84
CA LEU A 253 -107.95 -76.73 73.10
C LEU A 253 -108.67 -78.02 73.55
N ILE A 254 -108.09 -79.20 73.28
CA ILE A 254 -108.62 -80.50 73.69
C ILE A 254 -108.28 -80.72 75.18
N PRO A 255 -109.28 -80.93 76.07
CA PRO A 255 -109.02 -81.15 77.48
C PRO A 255 -108.31 -82.49 77.72
N ASN A 256 -107.28 -82.49 78.57
CA ASN A 256 -106.66 -83.73 79.04
C ASN A 256 -107.56 -84.39 80.09
N PHE A 257 -107.94 -85.65 79.86
CA PHE A 257 -108.65 -86.47 80.84
C PHE A 257 -107.63 -87.28 81.66
N SER A 258 -107.59 -87.09 82.98
CA SER A 258 -106.92 -88.00 83.90
C SER A 258 -107.96 -88.89 84.58
N VAL A 259 -107.76 -90.21 84.55
CA VAL A 259 -108.60 -91.17 85.24
C VAL A 259 -107.70 -92.03 86.14
N ASN A 260 -107.80 -91.81 87.45
CA ASN A 260 -107.24 -92.67 88.48
C ASN A 260 -108.30 -93.74 88.85
N ILE A 261 -107.94 -95.02 88.85
CA ILE A 261 -108.74 -96.15 89.36
C ILE A 261 -107.76 -97.01 90.18
N GLU A 262 -108.03 -97.38 91.44
CA GLU A 262 -108.79 -98.57 91.91
C GLU A 262 -108.83 -98.59 93.47
N PRO A 263 -109.71 -99.36 94.19
CA PRO A 263 -110.56 -100.49 93.75
C PRO A 263 -112.05 -100.45 94.20
N TRP A 264 -112.93 -100.83 93.26
CA TRP A 264 -114.29 -101.40 93.42
C TRP A 264 -115.47 -100.46 93.80
N GLY A 265 -115.95 -99.67 92.81
CA GLY A 265 -117.37 -99.23 92.72
C GLY A 265 -117.71 -97.73 92.47
N ILE A 266 -117.69 -97.26 91.20
CA ILE A 266 -118.42 -96.15 90.51
C ILE A 266 -118.45 -94.68 91.09
N GLY A 267 -117.80 -93.73 90.38
CA GLY A 267 -118.13 -92.27 90.32
C GLY A 267 -116.97 -91.32 89.91
N ALA A 268 -117.10 -90.54 88.82
CA ALA A 268 -116.06 -89.71 88.15
C ALA A 268 -116.25 -88.17 88.25
N SER A 269 -115.21 -87.35 87.98
CA SER A 269 -115.31 -85.87 87.78
C SER A 269 -114.41 -85.33 86.64
N ILE A 270 -114.85 -84.24 85.98
CA ILE A 270 -114.26 -83.55 84.80
C ILE A 270 -114.08 -82.04 85.12
N SER A 271 -112.98 -81.37 84.72
CA SER A 271 -112.85 -79.89 84.78
C SER A 271 -112.15 -79.27 83.54
N PHE A 272 -112.59 -78.06 83.13
CA PHE A 272 -112.16 -77.25 81.97
C PHE A 272 -111.90 -75.78 82.42
N GLY A 273 -110.80 -75.12 82.01
CA GLY A 273 -110.42 -73.77 82.50
C GLY A 273 -109.41 -72.98 81.64
N GLY A 274 -109.31 -71.66 81.89
CA GLY A 274 -108.82 -70.58 81.00
C GLY A 274 -107.36 -70.58 80.46
N SER A 275 -106.52 -71.57 80.75
CA SER A 275 -105.19 -71.71 80.13
C SER A 275 -105.26 -72.01 78.63
N ASN A 276 -106.36 -72.62 78.18
CA ASN A 276 -106.52 -73.09 76.80
C ASN A 276 -106.95 -71.97 75.84
N ILE A 277 -107.53 -70.87 76.35
CA ILE A 277 -107.94 -69.70 75.55
C ILE A 277 -106.74 -68.76 75.28
N GLY A 278 -105.84 -68.58 76.26
CA GLY A 278 -104.61 -67.79 76.10
C GLY A 278 -103.62 -68.43 75.10
N ALA A 279 -103.51 -69.76 75.10
CA ALA A 279 -102.72 -70.50 74.11
C ALA A 279 -103.25 -70.30 72.68
N ALA A 280 -104.57 -70.33 72.49
CA ALA A 280 -105.20 -70.11 71.19
C ALA A 280 -104.98 -68.68 70.66
N LEU A 281 -105.16 -67.65 71.50
CA LEU A 281 -104.88 -66.25 71.11
C LEU A 281 -103.40 -66.02 70.81
N THR A 282 -102.49 -66.67 71.54
CA THR A 282 -101.04 -66.59 71.29
C THR A 282 -100.66 -67.30 69.99
N ALA A 283 -101.31 -68.42 69.65
CA ALA A 283 -101.14 -69.12 68.36
C ALA A 283 -101.59 -68.25 67.17
N VAL A 284 -102.71 -67.52 67.30
CA VAL A 284 -103.15 -66.55 66.29
C VAL A 284 -102.16 -65.38 66.17
N ALA A 285 -101.66 -64.85 67.29
CA ALA A 285 -100.66 -63.78 67.28
C ALA A 285 -99.30 -64.23 66.69
N ASN A 286 -98.87 -65.47 66.95
CA ASN A 286 -97.69 -66.08 66.33
C ASN A 286 -97.89 -66.23 64.82
N ARG A 287 -99.07 -66.65 64.37
CA ARG A 287 -99.39 -66.73 62.93
C ARG A 287 -99.28 -65.36 62.25
N TYR A 288 -99.82 -64.30 62.85
CA TYR A 288 -99.67 -62.94 62.32
C TYR A 288 -98.21 -62.46 62.38
N ARG A 289 -97.44 -62.77 63.43
CA ARG A 289 -96.00 -62.47 63.51
C ARG A 289 -95.21 -63.17 62.41
N THR A 290 -95.45 -64.44 62.15
CA THR A 290 -94.77 -65.19 61.08
C THR A 290 -95.19 -64.71 59.69
N THR A 291 -96.46 -64.37 59.49
CA THR A 291 -96.93 -63.79 58.22
C THR A 291 -96.29 -62.42 57.97
N SER A 292 -96.16 -61.59 59.01
CA SER A 292 -95.42 -60.32 58.97
C SER A 292 -93.91 -60.53 58.73
N ALA A 293 -93.30 -61.55 59.35
CA ALA A 293 -91.91 -61.91 59.13
C ALA A 293 -91.65 -62.40 57.69
N ARG A 294 -92.57 -63.20 57.12
CA ARG A 294 -92.54 -63.60 55.69
C ARG A 294 -92.67 -62.38 54.76
N ALA A 295 -93.61 -61.47 55.02
CA ALA A 295 -93.76 -60.24 54.24
C ALA A 295 -92.51 -59.33 54.35
N THR A 296 -91.89 -59.27 55.53
CA THR A 296 -90.63 -58.55 55.76
C THR A 296 -89.46 -59.21 55.01
N PHE A 297 -89.41 -60.55 54.98
CA PHE A 297 -88.45 -61.30 54.19
C PHE A 297 -88.63 -61.03 52.69
N ASP A 298 -89.84 -61.14 52.15
CA ASP A 298 -90.11 -60.85 50.73
C ASP A 298 -89.79 -59.39 50.36
N SER A 299 -90.08 -58.44 51.25
CA SER A 299 -89.67 -57.03 51.09
C SER A 299 -88.15 -56.88 51.06
N SER A 300 -87.43 -57.51 51.99
CA SER A 300 -85.96 -57.50 52.04
C SER A 300 -85.33 -58.20 50.82
N ARG A 301 -85.94 -59.28 50.33
CA ARG A 301 -85.53 -60.00 49.11
C ARG A 301 -85.71 -59.12 47.89
N ALA A 302 -86.86 -58.45 47.77
CA ALA A 302 -87.15 -57.52 46.68
C ALA A 302 -86.19 -56.33 46.68
N ALA A 303 -85.87 -55.76 47.85
CA ALA A 303 -84.88 -54.69 47.99
C ALA A 303 -83.47 -55.13 47.54
N ARG A 304 -83.05 -56.34 47.90
CA ARG A 304 -81.76 -56.91 47.47
C ARG A 304 -81.72 -57.18 45.96
N LEU A 305 -82.75 -57.80 45.39
CA LEU A 305 -82.86 -58.02 43.96
C LEU A 305 -82.90 -56.70 43.17
N GLY A 306 -83.59 -55.69 43.68
CA GLY A 306 -83.60 -54.34 43.12
C GLY A 306 -82.22 -53.68 43.13
N ALA A 307 -81.45 -53.82 44.22
CA ALA A 307 -80.08 -53.33 44.30
C ALA A 307 -79.14 -54.02 43.30
N PHE A 308 -79.30 -55.33 43.09
CA PHE A 308 -78.52 -56.07 42.09
C PHE A 308 -78.87 -55.68 40.65
N ALA A 309 -80.15 -55.46 40.35
CA ALA A 309 -80.58 -54.99 39.04
C ALA A 309 -80.06 -53.58 38.72
N LEU A 310 -80.09 -52.66 39.70
CA LEU A 310 -79.49 -51.34 39.55
C LEU A 310 -77.97 -51.42 39.31
N ARG A 311 -77.29 -52.29 40.07
CA ARG A 311 -75.85 -52.54 39.90
C ARG A 311 -75.51 -53.13 38.53
N GLU A 312 -76.33 -54.04 38.01
CA GLU A 312 -76.20 -54.56 36.64
C GLU A 312 -76.39 -53.44 35.60
N GLY A 313 -77.37 -52.56 35.80
CA GLY A 313 -77.56 -51.36 34.99
C GLY A 313 -76.36 -50.42 35.01
N ASP A 314 -75.78 -50.17 36.19
CA ASP A 314 -74.56 -49.37 36.34
C ASP A 314 -73.36 -50.02 35.64
N TRP A 315 -73.19 -51.34 35.74
CA TRP A 315 -72.12 -52.06 35.03
C TRP A 315 -72.31 -52.02 33.51
N ALA A 316 -73.54 -52.16 33.02
CA ALA A 316 -73.85 -52.02 31.59
C ALA A 316 -73.53 -50.59 31.10
N LEU A 317 -73.91 -49.56 31.87
CA LEU A 317 -73.56 -48.18 31.56
C LEU A 317 -72.04 -47.96 31.53
N GLN A 318 -71.31 -48.43 32.55
CA GLN A 318 -69.85 -48.30 32.60
C GLN A 318 -69.16 -49.08 31.47
N SER A 319 -69.68 -50.24 31.08
CA SER A 319 -69.21 -50.99 29.92
C SER A 319 -69.41 -50.19 28.62
N ASN A 320 -70.59 -49.59 28.42
CA ASN A 320 -70.88 -48.78 27.22
C ASN A 320 -70.08 -47.47 27.19
N LEU A 321 -69.84 -46.84 28.34
CA LEU A 321 -68.95 -45.68 28.44
C LEU A 321 -67.51 -46.04 28.10
N ALA A 322 -67.01 -47.17 28.59
CA ALA A 322 -65.68 -47.67 28.23
C ALA A 322 -65.60 -48.04 26.74
N ALA A 323 -66.67 -48.59 26.15
CA ALA A 323 -66.75 -48.84 24.71
C ALA A 323 -66.62 -47.54 23.89
N LYS A 324 -67.33 -46.48 24.29
CA LYS A 324 -67.24 -45.16 23.66
C LYS A 324 -65.87 -44.49 23.90
N GLU A 325 -65.27 -44.67 25.07
CA GLU A 325 -63.89 -44.23 25.38
C GLU A 325 -62.88 -44.91 24.43
N ILE A 326 -63.01 -46.21 24.19
CA ILE A 326 -62.18 -46.94 23.21
C ILE A 326 -62.35 -46.36 21.81
N MET A 327 -63.60 -46.17 21.34
CA MET A 327 -63.86 -45.61 20.00
C MET A 327 -63.32 -44.18 19.86
N GLN A 328 -63.41 -43.36 20.91
CA GLN A 328 -62.84 -42.02 20.92
C GLN A 328 -61.30 -42.05 20.82
N ILE A 329 -60.64 -42.92 21.59
CA ILE A 329 -59.18 -43.09 21.54
C ILE A 329 -58.76 -43.63 20.17
N ASP A 330 -59.53 -44.53 19.56
CA ASP A 330 -59.27 -45.05 18.20
C ASP A 330 -59.29 -43.93 17.16
N GLN A 331 -60.24 -42.97 17.26
CA GLN A 331 -60.25 -41.79 16.39
C GLN A 331 -59.05 -40.87 16.64
N GLN A 332 -58.62 -40.73 17.90
CA GLN A 332 -57.40 -39.97 18.25
C GLN A 332 -56.14 -40.65 17.71
N LEU A 333 -56.09 -41.98 17.70
CA LEU A 333 -54.99 -42.76 17.12
C LEU A 333 -54.87 -42.51 15.62
N ILE A 334 -55.99 -42.46 14.88
CA ILE A 334 -55.98 -42.08 13.46
C ILE A 334 -55.40 -40.66 13.28
N GLY A 335 -55.84 -39.70 14.09
CA GLY A 335 -55.30 -38.34 14.06
C GLY A 335 -53.81 -38.27 14.38
N SER A 336 -53.33 -39.10 15.33
CA SER A 336 -51.91 -39.21 15.65
C SER A 336 -51.09 -39.83 14.52
N ALA A 337 -51.61 -40.88 13.88
CA ALA A 337 -50.97 -41.51 12.73
C ALA A 337 -50.81 -40.55 11.54
N ILE A 338 -51.82 -39.70 11.29
CA ILE A 338 -51.70 -38.63 10.28
C ILE A 338 -50.60 -37.62 10.66
N ARG A 339 -50.51 -37.22 11.93
CA ARG A 339 -49.42 -36.32 12.39
C ARG A 339 -48.05 -36.95 12.24
N GLU A 340 -47.91 -38.24 12.53
CA GLU A 340 -46.69 -39.01 12.31
C GLU A 340 -46.29 -38.99 10.82
N GLN A 341 -47.23 -39.23 9.91
CA GLN A 341 -46.99 -39.15 8.46
C GLN A 341 -46.61 -37.74 7.99
N ILE A 342 -47.27 -36.70 8.50
CA ILE A 342 -46.92 -35.30 8.21
C ILE A 342 -45.49 -35.00 8.69
N ALA A 343 -45.15 -35.39 9.92
CA ALA A 343 -43.82 -35.18 10.47
C ALA A 343 -42.74 -35.94 9.67
N GLN A 344 -43.05 -37.15 9.19
CA GLN A 344 -42.17 -37.91 8.30
C GLN A 344 -41.97 -37.18 6.96
N GLN A 345 -43.04 -36.73 6.33
CA GLN A 345 -42.95 -35.99 5.06
C GLN A 345 -42.17 -34.68 5.21
N GLU A 346 -42.33 -33.97 6.33
CA GLU A 346 -41.53 -32.78 6.64
C GLU A 346 -40.03 -33.10 6.82
N LEU A 347 -39.70 -34.26 7.40
CA LEU A 347 -38.33 -34.73 7.50
C LEU A 347 -37.75 -35.07 6.11
N ASP A 348 -38.51 -35.76 5.26
CA ASP A 348 -38.10 -36.10 3.90
C ASP A 348 -37.91 -34.83 3.04
N ASN A 349 -38.80 -33.84 3.16
CA ASN A 349 -38.65 -32.54 2.51
C ASN A 349 -37.38 -31.80 2.99
N GLN A 350 -37.06 -31.90 4.30
CA GLN A 350 -35.85 -31.30 4.85
C GLN A 350 -34.58 -32.00 4.32
N ASP A 351 -34.63 -33.31 4.09
CA ASP A 351 -33.53 -34.08 3.51
C ASP A 351 -33.29 -33.69 2.05
N ALA A 352 -34.35 -33.50 1.26
CA ALA A 352 -34.23 -32.98 -0.10
C ALA A 352 -33.61 -31.56 -0.13
N GLN A 353 -33.96 -30.68 0.81
CA GLN A 353 -33.32 -29.35 0.93
C GLN A 353 -31.83 -29.45 1.27
N ILE A 354 -31.45 -30.39 2.14
CA ILE A 354 -30.03 -30.63 2.47
C ILE A 354 -29.26 -31.07 1.24
N GLU A 355 -29.83 -31.96 0.44
CA GLU A 355 -29.21 -32.42 -0.81
C GLU A 355 -29.03 -31.28 -1.82
N GLN A 356 -30.04 -30.43 -1.99
CA GLN A 356 -29.94 -29.23 -2.83
C GLN A 356 -28.87 -28.25 -2.34
N SER A 357 -28.82 -27.99 -1.03
CA SER A 357 -27.80 -27.12 -0.41
C SER A 357 -26.40 -27.71 -0.59
N ALA A 358 -26.24 -29.04 -0.45
CA ALA A 358 -24.98 -29.72 -0.69
C ALA A 358 -24.51 -29.61 -2.15
N ALA A 359 -25.42 -29.79 -3.12
CA ALA A 359 -25.13 -29.62 -4.55
C ALA A 359 -24.70 -28.17 -4.88
N LEU A 360 -25.32 -27.17 -4.25
CA LEU A 360 -24.92 -25.76 -4.40
C LEU A 360 -23.51 -25.53 -3.83
N HIS A 361 -23.22 -26.06 -2.64
CA HIS A 361 -21.89 -25.96 -2.06
C HIS A 361 -20.83 -26.64 -2.95
N GLU A 362 -21.10 -27.85 -3.43
CA GLU A 362 -20.22 -28.59 -4.34
C GLU A 362 -19.95 -27.77 -5.61
N PHE A 363 -20.99 -27.19 -6.22
CA PHE A 363 -20.84 -26.29 -7.37
C PHE A 363 -19.97 -25.07 -7.05
N MET A 364 -20.17 -24.43 -5.90
CA MET A 364 -19.38 -23.26 -5.49
C MET A 364 -17.90 -23.60 -5.30
N THR A 365 -17.59 -24.82 -4.85
CA THR A 365 -16.20 -25.31 -4.73
C THR A 365 -15.60 -25.79 -6.07
N GLY A 366 -16.40 -26.43 -6.93
CA GLY A 366 -15.94 -27.05 -8.17
C GLY A 366 -15.96 -26.13 -9.40
N LYS A 367 -16.67 -25.00 -9.36
CA LYS A 367 -16.68 -24.03 -10.47
C LYS A 367 -15.28 -23.46 -10.70
N TYR A 368 -14.97 -23.12 -11.95
CA TYR A 368 -13.66 -22.57 -12.31
C TYR A 368 -13.39 -21.20 -11.66
N THR A 369 -14.36 -20.29 -11.70
CA THR A 369 -14.26 -18.97 -11.06
C THR A 369 -14.59 -19.04 -9.57
N ASN A 370 -13.85 -19.88 -8.85
CA ASN A 370 -13.95 -20.03 -7.41
C ASN A 370 -13.02 -19.03 -6.68
N ARG A 371 -13.04 -19.09 -5.34
CA ARG A 371 -12.14 -18.32 -4.47
C ARG A 371 -10.66 -18.47 -4.86
N GLU A 372 -10.22 -19.70 -5.11
CA GLU A 372 -8.80 -20.03 -5.33
C GLU A 372 -8.25 -19.35 -6.59
N LEU A 373 -9.04 -19.33 -7.68
CA LEU A 373 -8.68 -18.62 -8.90
C LEU A 373 -8.48 -17.12 -8.62
N TYR A 374 -9.43 -16.47 -7.94
CA TYR A 374 -9.32 -15.04 -7.66
C TYR A 374 -8.20 -14.72 -6.68
N ASP A 375 -7.91 -15.58 -5.70
CA ASP A 375 -6.77 -15.39 -4.81
C ASP A 375 -5.42 -15.50 -5.56
N TRP A 376 -5.31 -16.47 -6.48
CA TRP A 376 -4.17 -16.55 -7.40
C TRP A 376 -4.05 -15.30 -8.29
N MET A 377 -5.16 -14.83 -8.88
CA MET A 377 -5.19 -13.61 -9.68
C MET A 377 -4.74 -12.39 -8.88
N VAL A 378 -5.22 -12.24 -7.63
CA VAL A 378 -4.79 -11.17 -6.73
C VAL A 378 -3.27 -11.21 -6.54
N GLY A 379 -2.69 -12.40 -6.31
CA GLY A 379 -1.24 -12.56 -6.17
C GLY A 379 -0.46 -12.14 -7.42
N GLN A 380 -0.87 -12.63 -8.60
CA GLN A 380 -0.19 -12.32 -9.87
C GLN A 380 -0.32 -10.84 -10.25
N VAL A 381 -1.54 -10.29 -10.17
CA VAL A 381 -1.81 -8.89 -10.54
C VAL A 381 -1.13 -7.94 -9.55
N ALA A 382 -1.10 -8.25 -8.25
CA ALA A 382 -0.40 -7.42 -7.27
C ALA A 382 1.12 -7.37 -7.52
N ALA A 383 1.73 -8.50 -7.89
CA ALA A 383 3.16 -8.55 -8.22
C ALA A 383 3.47 -7.71 -9.46
N LEU A 384 2.70 -7.89 -10.55
CA LEU A 384 2.86 -7.12 -11.78
C LEU A 384 2.60 -5.62 -11.54
N TYR A 385 1.58 -5.29 -10.74
CA TYR A 385 1.22 -3.91 -10.40
C TYR A 385 2.38 -3.19 -9.69
N PHE A 386 2.99 -3.81 -8.69
CA PHE A 386 4.11 -3.21 -7.97
C PHE A 386 5.36 -3.03 -8.86
N GLN A 387 5.71 -4.04 -9.66
CA GLN A 387 6.85 -3.97 -10.59
C GLN A 387 6.66 -2.86 -11.64
N THR A 388 5.46 -2.78 -12.21
CA THR A 388 5.12 -1.74 -13.21
C THR A 388 5.13 -0.35 -12.57
N TYR A 389 4.67 -0.22 -11.31
CA TYR A 389 4.77 1.03 -10.56
C TYR A 389 6.23 1.47 -10.35
N GLN A 390 7.13 0.55 -9.96
CA GLN A 390 8.55 0.88 -9.79
C GLN A 390 9.15 1.38 -11.10
N LEU A 391 8.87 0.70 -12.22
CA LEU A 391 9.32 1.12 -13.54
C LEU A 391 8.75 2.50 -13.93
N ALA A 392 7.45 2.72 -13.72
CA ALA A 392 6.80 4.00 -14.02
C ALA A 392 7.38 5.15 -13.18
N TYR A 393 7.63 4.91 -11.90
CA TYR A 393 8.24 5.89 -10.98
C TYR A 393 9.67 6.24 -11.40
N ASP A 394 10.48 5.24 -11.75
CA ASP A 394 11.84 5.46 -12.21
C ASP A 394 11.87 6.29 -13.50
N VAL A 395 11.05 5.94 -14.49
CA VAL A 395 10.94 6.68 -15.75
C VAL A 395 10.40 8.09 -15.51
N ALA A 396 9.45 8.27 -14.60
CA ALA A 396 8.99 9.59 -14.17
C ALA A 396 10.13 10.44 -13.59
N LYS A 397 10.95 9.89 -12.70
CA LYS A 397 12.15 10.57 -12.19
C LYS A 397 13.20 10.88 -13.26
N ARG A 398 13.37 9.99 -14.24
CA ARG A 398 14.22 10.27 -15.42
C ARG A 398 13.67 11.46 -16.22
N SER A 399 12.36 11.50 -16.46
CA SER A 399 11.72 12.60 -17.17
C SER A 399 11.82 13.93 -16.41
N GLU A 400 11.66 13.93 -15.08
CA GLU A 400 11.89 15.11 -14.23
C GLU A 400 13.32 15.64 -14.36
N ARG A 401 14.33 14.77 -14.44
CA ARG A 401 15.72 15.18 -14.69
C ARG A 401 15.91 15.81 -16.08
N CYS A 402 15.28 15.24 -17.11
CA CYS A 402 15.27 15.86 -18.44
C CYS A 402 14.63 17.26 -18.40
N PHE A 403 13.51 17.42 -17.68
CA PHE A 403 12.88 18.73 -17.48
C PHE A 403 13.84 19.73 -16.85
N ARG A 404 14.47 19.36 -15.72
CA ARG A 404 15.43 20.22 -15.01
C ARG A 404 16.59 20.60 -15.91
N ASN A 405 17.15 19.63 -16.63
CA ASN A 405 18.24 19.86 -17.56
C ASN A 405 17.82 20.77 -18.71
N GLU A 406 16.74 20.51 -19.43
CA GLU A 406 16.37 21.31 -20.61
C GLU A 406 16.04 22.77 -20.26
N LEU A 407 15.29 23.01 -19.18
CA LEU A 407 14.86 24.35 -18.78
C LEU A 407 15.84 25.08 -17.84
N ALA A 408 16.91 24.39 -17.41
CA ALA A 408 17.86 24.84 -16.40
C ALA A 408 17.20 25.22 -15.06
N ALA A 409 16.17 24.47 -14.68
CA ALA A 409 15.37 24.67 -13.46
C ALA A 409 15.69 23.58 -12.43
N ASP A 410 16.83 23.66 -11.76
CA ASP A 410 17.31 22.59 -10.85
C ASP A 410 16.37 22.34 -9.66
N ASP A 411 15.69 23.39 -9.18
CA ASP A 411 14.80 23.34 -8.02
C ASP A 411 13.40 22.77 -8.34
N ALA A 412 13.09 22.53 -9.62
CA ALA A 412 11.77 22.06 -10.03
C ALA A 412 11.52 20.62 -9.55
N SER A 413 10.47 20.41 -8.75
CA SER A 413 10.10 19.09 -8.24
C SER A 413 8.62 18.85 -8.46
N PHE A 414 8.29 17.83 -9.25
CA PHE A 414 6.93 17.38 -9.57
C PHE A 414 6.67 15.98 -9.05
N VAL A 415 7.65 15.07 -9.16
CA VAL A 415 7.49 13.67 -8.77
C VAL A 415 7.88 13.51 -7.30
N GLN A 416 6.92 13.23 -6.44
CA GLN A 416 7.13 13.10 -4.99
C GLN A 416 7.36 11.64 -4.56
N PHE A 417 8.00 11.44 -3.41
CA PHE A 417 8.05 10.12 -2.81
C PHE A 417 6.73 9.81 -2.09
N GLY A 418 6.35 8.53 -2.01
CA GLY A 418 5.20 8.09 -1.20
C GLY A 418 3.88 7.94 -1.95
N TYR A 419 3.88 7.84 -3.29
CA TYR A 419 2.66 7.49 -4.03
C TYR A 419 2.11 6.12 -3.65
N TRP A 420 2.98 5.16 -3.33
CA TRP A 420 2.63 3.81 -2.92
C TRP A 420 2.25 3.75 -1.44
N ASP A 421 0.99 3.43 -1.17
CA ASP A 421 0.48 3.16 0.18
C ASP A 421 0.36 1.65 0.43
N SER A 422 1.29 1.08 1.20
CA SER A 422 1.31 -0.34 1.53
C SER A 422 0.07 -0.81 2.32
N LEU A 423 -0.58 0.07 3.10
CA LEU A 423 -1.81 -0.30 3.84
C LEU A 423 -3.00 -0.49 2.91
N ARG A 424 -2.97 0.16 1.75
CA ARG A 424 -4.01 0.09 0.71
C ARG A 424 -3.55 -0.66 -0.53
N LYS A 425 -2.51 -1.50 -0.40
CA LYS A 425 -1.93 -2.29 -1.51
C LYS A 425 -1.54 -1.44 -2.73
N GLY A 426 -1.16 -0.19 -2.51
CA GLY A 426 -0.75 0.75 -3.55
C GLY A 426 -1.89 1.34 -4.37
N LEU A 427 -3.16 1.01 -4.09
CA LEU A 427 -4.30 1.51 -4.87
C LEU A 427 -4.28 3.04 -5.01
N LEU A 428 -4.61 3.52 -6.20
CA LEU A 428 -4.57 4.94 -6.61
C LEU A 428 -3.18 5.56 -6.79
N CYS A 429 -2.09 4.80 -6.65
CA CYS A 429 -0.74 5.36 -6.87
C CYS A 429 -0.51 5.80 -8.33
N GLY A 430 -1.06 5.07 -9.30
CA GLY A 430 -0.97 5.39 -10.72
C GLY A 430 -1.70 6.67 -11.08
N GLU A 431 -2.89 6.91 -10.52
CA GLU A 431 -3.70 8.11 -10.73
C GLU A 431 -2.96 9.37 -10.26
N ARG A 432 -2.34 9.31 -9.08
CA ARG A 432 -1.55 10.40 -8.51
C ARG A 432 -0.31 10.69 -9.36
N LEU A 433 0.47 9.66 -9.67
CA LEU A 433 1.65 9.80 -10.52
C LEU A 433 1.29 10.36 -11.91
N TYR A 434 0.21 9.85 -12.52
CA TYR A 434 -0.28 10.33 -13.81
C TYR A 434 -0.65 11.81 -13.77
N GLN A 435 -1.31 12.27 -12.71
CA GLN A 435 -1.67 13.68 -12.54
C GLN A 435 -0.42 14.56 -12.45
N ASP A 436 0.56 14.18 -11.64
CA ASP A 436 1.78 14.97 -11.46
C ASP A 436 2.62 15.01 -12.74
N LEU A 437 2.67 13.91 -13.51
CA LEU A 437 3.26 13.89 -14.84
C LEU A 437 2.56 14.85 -15.81
N LYS A 438 1.23 14.96 -15.76
CA LYS A 438 0.48 15.94 -16.57
C LYS A 438 0.74 17.37 -16.16
N GLN A 439 0.88 17.65 -14.86
CA GLN A 439 1.29 18.97 -14.37
C GLN A 439 2.69 19.33 -14.86
N MET A 440 3.63 18.39 -14.82
CA MET A 440 4.99 18.58 -15.34
C MET A 440 5.00 18.84 -16.85
N GLN A 441 4.19 18.12 -17.63
CA GLN A 441 4.05 18.36 -19.08
C GLN A 441 3.51 19.76 -19.38
N LEU A 442 2.48 20.20 -18.64
CA LEU A 442 1.91 21.53 -18.80
C LEU A 442 2.93 22.62 -18.44
N ALA A 443 3.61 22.47 -17.29
CA ALA A 443 4.66 23.37 -16.86
C ALA A 443 5.80 23.48 -17.89
N TYR A 444 6.12 22.38 -18.58
CA TYR A 444 7.14 22.41 -19.64
C TYR A 444 6.70 23.27 -20.82
N VAL A 445 5.46 23.12 -21.28
CA VAL A 445 4.93 23.94 -22.38
C VAL A 445 4.91 25.43 -22.01
N ASP A 446 4.56 25.77 -20.77
CA ASP A 446 4.48 27.16 -20.31
C ASP A 446 5.87 27.82 -20.11
N GLN A 447 6.85 27.05 -19.64
CA GLN A 447 8.19 27.53 -19.32
C GLN A 447 9.17 27.43 -20.50
N ASN A 448 8.93 26.53 -21.46
CA ASN A 448 9.77 26.36 -22.64
C ASN A 448 9.56 27.51 -23.62
N ARG A 449 10.24 28.61 -23.33
CA ARG A 449 10.26 29.82 -24.15
C ARG A 449 11.54 29.85 -24.98
N ARG A 450 11.48 30.56 -26.10
CA ARG A 450 12.63 30.69 -26.98
C ARG A 450 13.71 31.55 -26.33
N GLU A 451 14.89 30.96 -26.17
CA GLU A 451 16.12 31.63 -25.73
C GLU A 451 16.85 32.24 -26.93
N PHE A 452 17.85 33.08 -26.68
CA PHE A 452 18.68 33.61 -27.77
C PHE A 452 19.60 32.51 -28.30
N GLU A 453 19.46 32.18 -29.57
CA GLU A 453 20.31 31.21 -30.26
C GLU A 453 21.49 31.95 -30.91
N ILE A 454 22.72 31.64 -30.48
CA ILE A 454 23.93 32.35 -30.90
C ILE A 454 24.96 31.34 -31.41
N ALA A 455 25.67 31.71 -32.47
CA ALA A 455 26.80 30.96 -33.01
C ALA A 455 28.09 31.77 -32.85
N LYS A 456 29.10 31.20 -32.21
CA LYS A 456 30.42 31.82 -32.03
C LYS A 456 31.51 30.89 -32.53
N SER A 457 32.44 31.43 -33.32
CA SER A 457 33.63 30.71 -33.77
C SER A 457 34.83 31.22 -32.99
N VAL A 458 35.60 30.31 -32.39
CA VAL A 458 36.80 30.62 -31.61
C VAL A 458 38.00 30.00 -32.31
N SER A 459 38.99 30.83 -32.62
CA SER A 459 40.28 30.44 -33.18
C SER A 459 41.24 30.08 -32.05
N LEU A 460 41.84 28.90 -32.12
CA LEU A 460 42.85 28.48 -31.15
C LEU A 460 44.13 29.30 -31.31
N ALA A 461 44.54 29.61 -32.54
CA ALA A 461 45.71 30.43 -32.82
C ALA A 461 45.61 31.84 -32.19
N ALA A 462 44.40 32.41 -32.14
CA ALA A 462 44.16 33.73 -31.55
C ALA A 462 44.04 33.70 -30.02
N LEU A 463 43.47 32.63 -29.44
CA LEU A 463 43.17 32.57 -28.01
C LEU A 463 44.28 31.88 -27.19
N HIS A 464 44.83 30.79 -27.70
CA HIS A 464 45.85 29.95 -27.05
C HIS A 464 46.87 29.46 -28.09
N PRO A 465 47.77 30.33 -28.60
CA PRO A 465 48.78 29.94 -29.58
C PRO A 465 49.70 28.83 -29.06
N GLU A 466 49.99 28.80 -27.75
CA GLU A 466 50.74 27.73 -27.09
C GLU A 466 50.09 26.35 -27.27
N ALA A 467 48.77 26.26 -27.15
CA ALA A 467 48.02 25.02 -27.32
C ALA A 467 48.03 24.54 -28.79
N LEU A 468 48.12 25.45 -29.76
CA LEU A 468 48.27 25.08 -31.17
C LEU A 468 49.64 24.44 -31.43
N VAL A 469 50.71 25.00 -30.85
CA VAL A 469 52.07 24.43 -30.97
C VAL A 469 52.14 23.04 -30.33
N ASP A 470 51.54 22.87 -29.14
CA ASP A 470 51.44 21.57 -28.48
C ASP A 470 50.70 20.53 -29.33
N LEU A 471 49.66 20.96 -30.06
CA LEU A 471 48.92 20.11 -30.98
C LEU A 471 49.76 19.70 -32.20
N GLN A 472 50.51 20.63 -32.77
CA GLN A 472 51.36 20.39 -33.95
C GLN A 472 52.53 19.45 -33.63
N GLU A 473 53.20 19.65 -32.50
CA GLU A 473 54.38 18.87 -32.11
C GLU A 473 54.00 17.58 -31.38
N GLY A 474 53.12 17.68 -30.38
CA GLY A 474 52.74 16.59 -29.48
C GLY A 474 51.50 15.81 -29.89
N GLY A 475 50.67 16.33 -30.81
CA GLY A 475 49.43 15.70 -31.24
C GLY A 475 48.29 15.81 -30.22
N SER A 476 48.46 16.53 -29.11
CA SER A 476 47.38 16.78 -28.14
C SER A 476 47.53 18.14 -27.49
N CYS A 477 46.42 18.83 -27.22
CA CYS A 477 46.43 20.07 -26.47
C CYS A 477 45.21 20.22 -25.56
N ILE A 478 45.33 21.12 -24.58
CA ILE A 478 44.24 21.53 -23.69
C ILE A 478 44.08 23.04 -23.83
N PHE A 479 42.84 23.49 -23.95
CA PHE A 479 42.53 24.92 -24.03
C PHE A 479 41.26 25.25 -23.23
N GLU A 480 41.15 26.50 -22.78
CA GLU A 480 40.01 26.99 -22.03
C GLU A 480 39.26 28.06 -22.82
N LEU A 481 37.94 28.08 -22.71
CA LEU A 481 37.07 29.13 -23.23
C LEU A 481 36.57 29.99 -22.06
N PRO A 482 37.23 31.13 -21.76
CA PRO A 482 36.85 31.98 -20.64
C PRO A 482 35.56 32.77 -20.94
N GLU A 483 34.89 33.25 -19.88
CA GLU A 483 33.65 34.04 -19.99
C GLU A 483 33.83 35.30 -20.85
N ALA A 484 35.00 35.92 -20.77
CA ALA A 484 35.36 37.14 -21.50
C ALA A 484 35.18 36.99 -23.02
N VAL A 485 35.49 35.82 -23.59
CA VAL A 485 35.38 35.57 -25.03
C VAL A 485 33.93 35.71 -25.50
N PHE A 486 32.95 35.35 -24.67
CA PHE A 486 31.52 35.50 -24.96
C PHE A 486 30.99 36.91 -24.64
N ASP A 487 31.54 37.56 -23.61
CA ASP A 487 31.17 38.94 -23.24
C ASP A 487 31.61 39.97 -24.29
N LEU A 488 32.67 39.69 -25.04
CA LEU A 488 33.12 40.54 -26.15
C LEU A 488 32.05 40.67 -27.25
N ASP A 489 31.30 39.60 -27.53
CA ASP A 489 30.25 39.64 -28.56
C ASP A 489 28.93 40.16 -27.97
N HIS A 490 28.55 39.64 -26.80
CA HIS A 490 27.25 39.90 -26.17
C HIS A 490 27.40 40.08 -24.64
N PRO A 491 27.77 41.29 -24.18
CA PRO A 491 27.93 41.57 -22.76
C PRO A 491 26.56 41.56 -22.05
N GLY A 492 26.51 41.00 -20.84
CA GLY A 492 25.29 40.93 -20.04
C GLY A 492 24.39 39.72 -20.30
N HIS A 493 24.78 38.82 -21.22
CA HIS A 493 24.10 37.54 -21.36
C HIS A 493 24.53 36.56 -20.26
N TYR A 494 23.57 35.84 -19.71
CA TYR A 494 23.82 34.77 -18.73
C TYR A 494 23.18 33.46 -19.19
N LEU A 495 23.36 32.40 -18.40
CA LEU A 495 22.87 31.05 -18.68
C LEU A 495 23.28 30.53 -20.07
N ARG A 496 24.55 30.74 -20.43
CA ARG A 496 25.10 30.32 -21.72
C ARG A 496 25.30 28.80 -21.78
N ARG A 497 24.48 28.11 -22.55
CA ARG A 497 24.47 26.63 -22.63
C ARG A 497 24.65 26.14 -24.06
N LEU A 498 25.55 25.20 -24.26
CA LEU A 498 25.86 24.64 -25.57
C LEU A 498 24.65 23.87 -26.12
N ARG A 499 24.43 24.01 -27.43
CA ARG A 499 23.47 23.23 -28.23
C ARG A 499 24.17 22.30 -29.19
N ALA A 500 25.27 22.75 -29.80
CA ALA A 500 26.13 21.93 -30.63
C ALA A 500 27.54 22.54 -30.69
N VAL A 501 28.53 21.67 -30.87
CA VAL A 501 29.93 22.06 -31.12
C VAL A 501 30.39 21.40 -32.40
N THR A 502 31.00 22.18 -33.28
CA THR A 502 31.58 21.73 -34.54
C THR A 502 33.05 22.16 -34.63
N LEU A 503 33.90 21.30 -35.17
CA LEU A 503 35.33 21.51 -35.27
C LEU A 503 35.76 21.65 -36.73
N THR A 504 36.55 22.68 -37.01
CA THR A 504 37.22 22.85 -38.31
C THR A 504 38.73 22.95 -38.08
N ILE A 505 39.51 22.10 -38.75
CA ILE A 505 40.96 22.04 -38.69
C ILE A 505 41.48 22.31 -40.11
N PRO A 506 41.79 23.56 -40.46
CA PRO A 506 42.45 23.86 -41.73
C PRO A 506 43.86 23.27 -41.73
N CYS A 507 44.09 22.25 -42.55
CA CYS A 507 45.38 21.60 -42.73
C CYS A 507 45.58 21.13 -44.18
N VAL A 508 46.82 20.77 -44.51
CA VAL A 508 47.16 20.18 -45.82
C VAL A 508 47.13 18.66 -45.68
N ALA A 509 45.94 18.09 -45.84
CA ALA A 509 45.73 16.64 -45.92
C ALA A 509 45.48 16.19 -47.38
N GLY A 510 45.85 14.94 -47.70
CA GLY A 510 45.61 14.36 -49.03
C GLY A 510 44.10 14.20 -49.34
N PRO A 511 43.70 14.06 -50.62
CA PRO A 511 42.28 14.03 -51.03
C PRO A 511 41.41 12.95 -50.39
N TYR A 512 42.03 11.83 -49.96
CA TYR A 512 41.34 10.69 -49.32
C TYR A 512 41.90 10.40 -47.92
N THR A 513 42.62 11.36 -47.32
CA THR A 513 43.17 11.23 -45.97
C THR A 513 42.17 11.78 -44.96
N SER A 514 41.80 10.98 -43.95
CA SER A 514 40.92 11.44 -42.88
C SER A 514 41.67 12.35 -41.91
N VAL A 515 40.99 13.41 -41.46
CA VAL A 515 41.48 14.27 -40.37
C VAL A 515 40.80 13.81 -39.10
N SER A 516 41.41 12.80 -38.45
CA SER A 516 40.88 12.19 -37.23
C SER A 516 41.38 12.91 -36.00
N ALA A 517 40.50 13.64 -35.33
CA ALA A 517 40.78 14.26 -34.03
C ALA A 517 39.64 13.98 -33.05
N LYS A 518 39.99 13.68 -31.79
CA LYS A 518 39.06 13.49 -30.68
C LYS A 518 38.98 14.76 -29.85
N LEU A 519 37.80 15.33 -29.74
CA LEU A 519 37.51 16.49 -28.89
C LEU A 519 36.76 16.02 -27.64
N THR A 520 37.28 16.35 -26.47
CA THR A 520 36.73 15.93 -25.17
C THR A 520 36.46 17.14 -24.29
N LEU A 521 35.28 17.20 -23.69
CA LEU A 521 34.94 18.23 -22.69
C LEU A 521 35.44 17.78 -21.32
N LEU A 522 36.42 18.49 -20.76
CA LEU A 522 37.00 18.18 -19.45
C LEU A 522 36.18 18.77 -18.30
N GLY A 523 35.57 19.93 -18.53
CA GLY A 523 34.73 20.60 -17.55
C GLY A 523 33.97 21.76 -18.17
N SER A 524 32.78 22.03 -17.65
CA SER A 524 32.00 23.21 -18.06
C SER A 524 31.27 23.85 -16.89
N ARG A 525 31.01 25.14 -17.03
CA ARG A 525 30.28 25.93 -16.03
C ARG A 525 29.35 26.93 -16.70
N THR A 526 28.24 27.22 -16.02
CA THR A 526 27.21 28.14 -16.50
C THR A 526 26.88 29.13 -15.40
N ARG A 527 26.92 30.43 -15.71
CA ARG A 527 26.39 31.48 -14.82
C ARG A 527 24.87 31.41 -14.81
N ARG A 528 24.27 30.99 -13.70
CA ARG A 528 22.80 30.89 -13.53
C ARG A 528 22.17 32.15 -12.98
N ASP A 529 22.98 32.96 -12.29
CA ASP A 529 22.51 34.11 -11.54
C ASP A 529 23.07 35.42 -12.11
N THR A 530 22.22 36.44 -12.16
CA THR A 530 22.55 37.77 -12.68
C THR A 530 23.14 38.70 -11.62
N ARG A 531 23.24 38.26 -10.35
CA ARG A 531 23.87 39.02 -9.27
C ARG A 531 25.32 39.40 -9.62
N THR A 532 25.64 40.68 -9.47
CA THR A 532 26.97 41.25 -9.76
C THR A 532 27.86 41.38 -8.51
N THR A 533 27.31 41.18 -7.31
CA THR A 533 28.04 41.20 -6.04
C THR A 533 28.60 39.82 -5.68
N PRO A 534 29.78 39.73 -5.01
CA PRO A 534 30.69 40.81 -4.61
C PRO A 534 31.57 41.35 -5.77
N SER A 535 31.71 40.60 -6.86
CA SER A 535 32.43 41.00 -8.08
C SER A 535 31.84 40.32 -9.30
N TYR A 536 32.01 40.88 -10.50
CA TYR A 536 31.63 40.20 -11.74
C TYR A 536 32.43 38.90 -11.94
N ALA A 537 33.76 38.98 -11.77
CA ALA A 537 34.66 37.85 -11.92
C ALA A 537 34.27 36.67 -11.02
N LEU A 538 34.55 35.47 -11.54
CA LEU A 538 34.35 34.22 -10.82
C LEU A 538 35.22 34.19 -9.55
N GLN A 539 34.61 33.77 -8.44
CA GLN A 539 35.29 33.55 -7.17
C GLN A 539 35.35 32.04 -6.84
N PRO A 540 36.29 31.60 -5.99
CA PRO A 540 36.28 30.24 -5.45
C PRO A 540 34.95 29.96 -4.72
N SER A 541 34.30 28.84 -5.05
CA SER A 541 33.00 28.43 -4.46
C SER A 541 31.82 29.39 -4.73
N ASP A 542 31.79 30.00 -5.91
CA ASP A 542 30.69 30.89 -6.32
C ASP A 542 29.40 30.12 -6.69
N THR A 543 28.32 30.36 -5.94
CA THR A 543 27.00 29.74 -6.16
C THR A 543 26.25 30.29 -7.37
N ARG A 544 26.69 31.43 -7.94
CA ARG A 544 26.14 31.96 -9.19
C ARG A 544 26.47 31.08 -10.38
N PHE A 545 27.51 30.25 -10.26
CA PHE A 545 27.93 29.31 -11.28
C PHE A 545 27.53 27.89 -10.91
N SER A 546 26.91 27.22 -11.85
CA SER A 546 26.66 25.78 -11.78
C SER A 546 27.77 25.07 -12.55
N TYR A 547 28.45 24.16 -11.86
CA TYR A 547 29.50 23.33 -12.42
C TYR A 547 28.86 22.07 -12.96
N ASN A 548 28.89 21.91 -14.27
CA ASN A 548 28.42 20.69 -14.89
C ASN A 548 29.62 19.74 -14.98
N VAL A 549 29.84 18.98 -13.91
CA VAL A 549 30.78 17.85 -13.87
C VAL A 549 30.06 16.60 -14.39
N GLY A 550 29.41 16.74 -15.56
CA GLY A 550 28.81 15.61 -16.25
C GLY A 550 29.87 14.56 -16.59
N GLY A 551 29.44 13.33 -16.92
CA GLY A 551 30.35 12.31 -17.43
C GLY A 551 31.15 12.85 -18.62
N ILE A 552 32.44 12.50 -18.69
CA ILE A 552 33.34 12.93 -19.76
C ILE A 552 32.70 12.59 -21.12
N GLN A 553 32.33 13.62 -21.88
CA GLN A 553 31.80 13.47 -23.24
C GLN A 553 32.92 13.72 -24.24
N SER A 554 32.92 12.97 -25.33
CA SER A 554 33.87 13.17 -26.43
C SER A 554 33.21 12.93 -27.78
N VAL A 555 33.63 13.69 -28.79
CA VAL A 555 33.31 13.48 -30.20
C VAL A 555 34.59 13.23 -30.98
N VAL A 556 34.46 12.59 -32.14
CA VAL A 556 35.58 12.33 -33.05
C VAL A 556 35.25 12.91 -34.40
N THR A 557 36.23 13.54 -35.03
CA THR A 557 36.13 14.08 -36.38
C THR A 557 36.64 13.09 -37.42
N SER A 558 36.11 13.19 -38.64
CA SER A 558 36.51 12.40 -39.81
C SER A 558 37.04 13.28 -40.95
N THR A 559 36.41 14.44 -41.18
CA THR A 559 36.76 15.35 -42.30
C THR A 559 37.57 16.56 -41.87
N GLY A 560 37.47 16.94 -40.59
CA GLY A 560 38.08 18.17 -40.07
C GLY A 560 37.46 19.46 -40.64
N ARG A 561 36.27 19.42 -41.27
CA ARG A 561 35.58 20.61 -41.79
C ARG A 561 34.14 20.67 -41.26
N ASP A 562 33.86 21.66 -40.41
CA ASP A 562 32.56 21.85 -39.72
C ASP A 562 32.00 20.54 -39.11
N ASP A 563 32.90 19.71 -38.57
CA ASP A 563 32.61 18.36 -38.16
C ASP A 563 32.05 18.32 -36.74
N SER A 564 30.87 17.73 -36.55
CA SER A 564 30.20 17.61 -35.25
C SER A 564 30.46 16.27 -34.55
N GLY A 565 31.13 15.33 -35.23
CA GLY A 565 31.25 13.93 -34.80
C GLY A 565 29.97 13.11 -34.90
N LEU A 566 28.96 13.63 -35.61
CA LEU A 566 27.77 12.91 -36.04
C LEU A 566 27.75 12.84 -37.57
N PHE A 567 27.12 11.81 -38.13
CA PHE A 567 26.91 11.71 -39.58
C PHE A 567 25.99 12.83 -40.11
N GLU A 568 24.95 13.16 -39.35
CA GLU A 568 24.03 14.26 -39.63
C GLU A 568 23.75 15.03 -38.34
N LEU A 569 24.01 16.34 -38.36
CA LEU A 569 23.69 17.24 -37.26
C LEU A 569 22.24 17.73 -37.38
N SER A 570 21.33 17.05 -36.69
CA SER A 570 19.90 17.41 -36.67
C SER A 570 19.45 17.84 -35.27
N PHE A 571 18.89 19.05 -35.16
CA PHE A 571 18.30 19.56 -33.92
C PHE A 571 16.93 18.94 -33.59
N ARG A 572 16.38 18.10 -34.46
CA ARG A 572 15.10 17.41 -34.27
C ARG A 572 15.25 15.98 -33.77
N ASP A 573 16.47 15.50 -33.52
CA ASP A 573 16.69 14.18 -32.91
C ASP A 573 16.08 14.16 -31.50
N GLU A 574 15.46 13.04 -31.16
CA GLU A 574 14.89 12.79 -29.83
C GLU A 574 15.99 12.64 -28.76
N ARG A 575 17.22 12.35 -29.17
CA ARG A 575 18.39 12.28 -28.30
C ARG A 575 19.07 13.64 -28.16
N TYR A 576 19.77 13.82 -27.05
CA TYR A 576 20.64 14.98 -26.87
C TYR A 576 21.83 14.91 -27.82
N LEU A 577 22.21 16.07 -28.37
CA LEU A 577 23.42 16.22 -29.15
C LEU A 577 24.66 16.15 -28.23
N PRO A 578 25.84 15.80 -28.76
CA PRO A 578 27.07 15.87 -28.00
C PRO A 578 27.28 17.26 -27.40
N PHE A 579 27.62 17.30 -26.10
CA PHE A 579 27.80 18.51 -25.30
C PHE A 579 26.55 19.38 -25.10
N GLU A 580 25.37 18.93 -25.53
CA GLU A 580 24.13 19.68 -25.34
C GLU A 580 23.82 19.89 -23.85
N GLY A 581 23.52 21.14 -23.49
CA GLY A 581 23.21 21.54 -22.13
C GLY A 581 24.43 21.83 -21.24
N ALA A 582 25.65 21.52 -21.71
CA ALA A 582 26.90 21.91 -21.03
C ALA A 582 27.10 23.43 -21.04
N GLY A 583 27.90 23.95 -20.12
CA GLY A 583 28.18 25.38 -20.05
C GLY A 583 29.10 25.85 -21.16
N ALA A 584 28.87 27.06 -21.68
CA ALA A 584 29.74 27.63 -22.71
C ALA A 584 31.16 27.92 -22.18
N ILE A 585 31.28 28.30 -20.91
CA ILE A 585 32.56 28.46 -20.24
C ILE A 585 33.07 27.06 -19.94
N SER A 586 34.15 26.65 -20.60
CA SER A 586 34.51 25.23 -20.70
C SER A 586 35.99 25.01 -20.95
N THR A 587 36.49 23.86 -20.51
CA THR A 587 37.86 23.38 -20.75
C THR A 587 37.80 22.15 -21.64
N TRP A 588 38.60 22.15 -22.70
CA TRP A 588 38.56 21.13 -23.74
C TRP A 588 39.92 20.47 -23.92
N ARG A 589 39.91 19.20 -24.30
CA ARG A 589 41.08 18.46 -24.76
C ARG A 589 40.89 18.03 -26.20
N LEU A 590 41.85 18.36 -27.05
CA LEU A 590 41.89 17.91 -28.44
C LEU A 590 43.06 16.96 -28.62
N GLU A 591 42.82 15.80 -29.21
CA GLU A 591 43.81 14.75 -29.42
C GLU A 591 43.76 14.26 -30.86
N LEU A 592 44.92 14.19 -31.52
CA LEU A 592 45.13 13.50 -32.79
C LEU A 592 45.99 12.24 -32.55
N PRO A 593 45.91 11.22 -33.41
CA PRO A 593 46.76 10.04 -33.32
C PRO A 593 48.26 10.42 -33.30
N ALA A 594 48.97 10.05 -32.23
CA ALA A 594 50.39 10.41 -32.07
C ALA A 594 51.34 9.38 -32.69
N GLU A 595 51.00 8.08 -32.63
CA GLU A 595 51.86 6.98 -33.10
C GLU A 595 51.92 6.89 -34.62
N PHE A 596 50.77 7.00 -35.29
CA PHE A 596 50.65 6.90 -36.74
C PHE A 596 49.97 8.15 -37.30
N ARG A 597 50.79 9.16 -37.64
CA ARG A 597 50.32 10.42 -38.23
C ARG A 597 49.98 10.22 -39.71
N GLN A 598 48.70 10.39 -40.08
CA GLN A 598 48.26 10.22 -41.47
C GLN A 598 48.61 11.41 -42.38
N PHE A 599 48.91 12.57 -41.80
CA PHE A 599 49.37 13.77 -42.48
C PHE A 599 50.30 14.55 -41.55
N ASP A 600 51.01 15.54 -42.09
CA ASP A 600 51.90 16.38 -41.29
C ASP A 600 51.10 17.42 -40.47
N TYR A 601 51.13 17.28 -39.14
CA TYR A 601 50.40 18.17 -38.24
C TYR A 601 50.95 19.61 -38.24
N ARG A 602 52.20 19.84 -38.66
CA ARG A 602 52.73 21.20 -38.82
C ARG A 602 52.02 22.00 -39.91
N THR A 603 51.26 21.33 -40.78
CA THR A 603 50.42 21.98 -41.78
C THR A 603 49.10 22.51 -41.23
N ILE A 604 48.75 22.21 -39.97
CA ILE A 604 47.56 22.75 -39.30
C ILE A 604 47.79 24.23 -39.06
N SER A 605 47.09 25.11 -39.76
CA SER A 605 47.26 26.56 -39.61
C SER A 605 46.52 27.11 -38.38
N ASP A 606 45.40 26.50 -38.03
CA ASP A 606 44.56 26.88 -36.89
C ASP A 606 43.63 25.71 -36.50
N VAL A 607 42.96 25.83 -35.37
CA VAL A 607 41.81 25.01 -34.99
C VAL A 607 40.66 25.93 -34.64
N ILE A 608 39.57 25.84 -35.41
CA ILE A 608 38.38 26.67 -35.23
C ILE A 608 37.30 25.83 -34.56
N VAL A 609 36.98 26.19 -33.31
CA VAL A 609 35.89 25.61 -32.56
C VAL A 609 34.66 26.50 -32.71
N ARG A 610 33.63 26.00 -33.38
CA ARG A 610 32.37 26.70 -33.54
C ARG A 610 31.35 26.18 -32.53
N LEU A 611 30.93 27.05 -31.63
CA LEU A 611 29.96 26.78 -30.57
C LEU A 611 28.62 27.39 -30.96
N ARG A 612 27.59 26.56 -31.02
CA ARG A 612 26.19 27.02 -31.05
C ARG A 612 25.66 26.90 -29.63
N TYR A 613 25.18 27.98 -29.06
CA TYR A 613 24.71 28.02 -27.67
C TYR A 613 23.45 28.86 -27.53
N THR A 614 22.71 28.62 -26.45
CA THR A 614 21.60 29.48 -26.04
C THR A 614 21.98 30.35 -24.86
N ALA A 615 21.39 31.54 -24.76
CA ALA A 615 21.60 32.46 -23.65
C ALA A 615 20.32 33.25 -23.30
N ARG A 616 20.31 33.86 -22.12
CA ARG A 616 19.24 34.76 -21.64
C ARG A 616 19.80 36.15 -21.35
N ASP A 617 18.95 37.17 -21.43
CA ASP A 617 19.31 38.55 -21.09
C ASP A 617 19.37 38.74 -19.56
N GLY A 618 20.52 39.15 -19.04
CA GLY A 618 20.74 39.46 -17.64
C GLY A 618 20.48 40.92 -17.25
N GLY A 619 20.13 41.77 -18.23
CA GLY A 619 19.82 43.17 -18.04
C GLY A 619 21.04 44.09 -17.94
N ASP A 620 20.78 45.40 -17.88
CA ASP A 620 21.83 46.44 -17.97
C ASP A 620 22.86 46.40 -16.84
N ALA A 621 22.46 45.97 -15.63
CA ALA A 621 23.37 45.86 -14.50
C ALA A 621 24.47 44.81 -14.73
N LEU A 622 24.09 43.64 -15.26
CA LEU A 622 25.07 42.58 -15.58
C LEU A 622 25.94 43.00 -16.76
N LYS A 623 25.35 43.65 -17.77
CA LYS A 623 26.07 44.20 -18.91
C LYS A 623 27.14 45.21 -18.52
N ALA A 624 26.80 46.18 -17.65
CA ALA A 624 27.75 47.17 -17.15
C ALA A 624 28.90 46.52 -16.37
N ALA A 625 28.60 45.52 -15.55
CA ALA A 625 29.60 44.78 -14.78
C ALA A 625 30.55 43.97 -15.69
N ALA A 626 30.03 43.32 -16.73
CA ALA A 626 30.83 42.60 -17.72
C ALA A 626 31.78 43.53 -18.49
N LEU A 627 31.27 44.67 -18.96
CA LEU A 627 32.07 45.69 -19.65
C LEU A 627 33.14 46.29 -18.74
N GLY A 628 32.81 46.56 -17.47
CA GLY A 628 33.78 47.02 -16.48
C GLY A 628 34.90 46.00 -16.24
N GLN A 629 34.59 44.71 -16.20
CA GLN A 629 35.60 43.65 -16.08
C GLN A 629 36.49 43.55 -17.32
N LEU A 630 35.92 43.63 -18.53
CA LEU A 630 36.69 43.63 -19.77
C LEU A 630 37.64 44.84 -19.85
N ASP A 631 37.15 46.03 -19.48
CA ASP A 631 37.96 47.24 -19.42
C ASP A 631 39.10 47.13 -18.39
N ALA A 632 38.82 46.57 -17.21
CA ALA A 632 39.82 46.29 -16.20
C ALA A 632 40.85 45.24 -16.66
N ALA A 633 40.43 44.20 -17.39
CA ALA A 633 41.32 43.18 -17.91
C ALA A 633 42.26 43.72 -19.00
N LEU A 634 41.74 44.55 -19.91
CA LEU A 634 42.56 45.25 -20.90
C LEU A 634 43.59 46.17 -20.23
N LYS A 635 43.16 46.96 -19.24
CA LYS A 635 44.08 47.78 -18.42
C LYS A 635 45.08 46.96 -17.61
N ALA A 636 44.75 45.74 -17.19
CA ALA A 636 45.70 44.87 -16.49
C ALA A 636 46.74 44.26 -17.44
N MET A 637 46.38 43.97 -18.70
CA MET A 637 47.34 43.60 -19.74
C MET A 637 48.32 44.74 -20.04
N GLU A 638 47.94 45.99 -19.79
CA GLU A 638 48.88 47.12 -19.83
C GLU A 638 49.94 47.07 -18.71
N VAL A 639 49.85 46.19 -17.70
CA VAL A 639 50.69 46.25 -16.47
C VAL A 639 51.70 45.11 -16.37
N GLN A 640 51.55 44.02 -17.12
CA GLN A 640 52.47 42.87 -17.05
C GLN A 640 53.74 43.13 -17.88
N ASP A 641 54.92 42.88 -17.29
CA ASP A 641 56.29 43.06 -17.82
C ASP A 641 56.93 44.46 -17.80
N GLY A 642 56.48 45.39 -16.95
CA GLY A 642 57.13 46.71 -16.79
C GLY A 642 57.09 47.60 -18.04
N ARG A 643 56.54 47.05 -19.13
CA ARG A 643 56.11 47.70 -20.36
C ARG A 643 54.66 48.09 -20.15
N THR A 644 54.48 49.31 -19.65
CA THR A 644 53.14 49.92 -19.59
C THR A 644 52.57 50.00 -20.99
N GLY A 645 51.31 49.57 -21.20
CA GLY A 645 50.39 49.82 -22.35
C GLY A 645 50.45 48.90 -23.58
N LEU A 646 49.64 49.20 -24.62
CA LEU A 646 49.40 48.33 -25.78
C LEU A 646 50.40 48.60 -26.91
N TYR A 647 50.76 47.58 -27.69
CA TYR A 647 51.74 47.71 -28.78
C TYR A 647 51.13 47.33 -30.13
N HIS A 648 51.49 48.09 -31.17
CA HIS A 648 51.14 47.79 -32.56
C HIS A 648 52.39 47.88 -33.43
N TYR A 649 52.70 46.82 -34.16
CA TYR A 649 53.85 46.77 -35.07
C TYR A 649 53.43 47.20 -36.48
N ILE A 650 54.26 48.03 -37.09
CA ILE A 650 54.11 48.56 -38.45
C ILE A 650 55.44 48.36 -39.17
N SER A 651 55.40 47.70 -40.32
CA SER A 651 56.52 47.57 -41.25
C SER A 651 56.39 48.64 -42.33
N ALA A 652 57.37 49.54 -42.44
CA ALA A 652 57.35 50.54 -43.50
C ALA A 652 57.29 49.87 -44.88
N ARG A 653 58.01 48.75 -45.08
CA ARG A 653 58.03 48.04 -46.36
C ARG A 653 56.73 47.30 -46.67
N GLN A 654 56.10 46.63 -45.70
CA GLN A 654 54.92 45.80 -45.95
C GLN A 654 53.63 46.62 -45.90
N ASP A 655 53.50 47.51 -44.91
CA ASP A 655 52.26 48.23 -44.64
C ASP A 655 52.20 49.58 -45.39
N HIS A 656 53.35 50.15 -45.75
CA HIS A 656 53.48 51.46 -46.43
C HIS A 656 54.43 51.40 -47.64
N TYR A 657 54.23 50.41 -48.52
CA TYR A 657 55.15 50.11 -49.64
C TYR A 657 55.49 51.33 -50.52
N ASP A 658 54.51 52.15 -50.88
CA ASP A 658 54.72 53.32 -51.76
C ASP A 658 55.58 54.40 -51.10
N ASP A 659 55.35 54.68 -49.81
CA ASP A 659 56.12 55.66 -49.04
C ASP A 659 57.54 55.15 -48.76
N TRP A 660 57.67 53.85 -48.47
CA TRP A 660 58.95 53.16 -48.33
C TRP A 660 59.79 53.22 -49.61
N TYR A 661 59.18 52.97 -50.77
CA TYR A 661 59.85 53.03 -52.05
C TYR A 661 60.35 54.46 -52.37
N ARG A 662 59.51 55.48 -52.14
CA ARG A 662 59.89 56.89 -52.32
C ARG A 662 61.02 57.32 -51.39
N PHE A 663 61.02 56.84 -50.14
CA PHE A 663 62.06 57.12 -49.14
C PHE A 663 63.44 56.61 -49.57
N LEU A 664 63.52 55.39 -50.12
CA LEU A 664 64.78 54.80 -50.59
C LEU A 664 65.21 55.28 -51.98
N HIS A 665 64.28 55.79 -52.80
CA HIS A 665 64.54 56.31 -54.15
C HIS A 665 64.13 57.78 -54.33
N PRO A 666 64.75 58.73 -53.59
CA PRO A 666 64.48 60.14 -53.77
C PRO A 666 65.03 60.64 -55.13
N PRO A 667 64.35 61.61 -55.78
CA PRO A 667 64.74 62.12 -57.10
C PRO A 667 66.18 62.65 -57.15
N GLU A 668 66.81 62.53 -58.33
CA GLU A 668 68.25 62.78 -58.53
C GLU A 668 68.68 64.23 -58.27
N ASN A 669 67.75 65.19 -58.26
CA ASN A 669 67.98 66.62 -58.02
C ASN A 669 67.68 67.06 -56.57
N GLN A 670 67.37 66.12 -55.66
CA GLN A 670 67.06 66.43 -54.27
C GLN A 670 68.33 66.44 -53.39
N THR A 671 68.67 67.63 -52.87
CA THR A 671 69.77 67.85 -51.93
C THR A 671 69.38 67.73 -50.46
N ALA A 672 68.08 67.62 -50.15
CA ALA A 672 67.57 67.46 -48.79
C ALA A 672 67.71 66.02 -48.28
N ASP A 673 67.80 65.88 -46.95
CA ASP A 673 67.88 64.61 -46.23
C ASP A 673 66.71 63.67 -46.58
N GLN A 674 66.94 62.36 -46.43
CA GLN A 674 65.91 61.35 -46.67
C GLN A 674 64.84 61.40 -45.57
N VAL A 675 63.59 61.58 -45.99
CA VAL A 675 62.43 61.66 -45.09
C VAL A 675 61.43 60.56 -45.44
N LEU A 676 61.12 59.71 -44.47
CA LEU A 676 59.99 58.80 -44.56
C LEU A 676 58.78 59.47 -43.89
N ALA A 677 57.70 59.66 -44.63
CA ALA A 677 56.45 60.22 -44.10
C ALA A 677 55.40 59.10 -44.05
N LEU A 678 54.91 58.77 -42.87
CA LEU A 678 53.91 57.72 -42.66
C LEU A 678 52.63 58.30 -42.07
N GLU A 679 51.49 57.99 -42.68
CA GLU A 679 50.18 58.23 -42.06
C GLU A 679 49.88 57.09 -41.08
N LEU A 680 50.01 57.37 -39.79
CA LEU A 680 49.57 56.44 -38.74
C LEU A 680 48.10 56.70 -38.45
N ALA A 681 47.22 55.95 -39.11
CA ALA A 681 45.77 56.13 -39.06
C ALA A 681 45.11 55.20 -38.06
N ARG A 682 43.95 55.61 -37.50
CA ARG A 682 43.17 54.79 -36.55
C ARG A 682 42.84 53.41 -37.08
N ASP A 683 42.65 53.26 -38.40
CA ASP A 683 42.27 51.98 -39.01
C ASP A 683 43.36 50.90 -38.96
N GLN A 684 44.60 51.29 -38.70
CA GLN A 684 45.72 50.37 -38.51
C GLN A 684 45.69 49.72 -37.12
N PHE A 685 45.03 50.36 -36.14
CA PHE A 685 44.91 49.87 -34.78
C PHE A 685 43.68 48.93 -34.60
N PRO A 686 43.64 48.10 -33.53
CA PRO A 686 42.56 47.14 -33.30
C PRO A 686 41.17 47.77 -33.36
N ALA A 687 40.26 47.14 -34.11
CA ALA A 687 38.91 47.66 -34.40
C ALA A 687 38.14 48.08 -33.13
N ALA A 688 38.24 47.32 -32.05
CA ALA A 688 37.56 47.59 -30.78
C ALA A 688 37.98 48.89 -30.09
N LEU A 689 39.13 49.45 -30.46
CA LEU A 689 39.73 50.63 -29.84
C LEU A 689 39.75 51.86 -30.77
N ARG A 690 39.37 51.72 -32.04
CA ARG A 690 39.43 52.80 -33.05
C ARG A 690 38.67 54.05 -32.62
N ASP A 691 37.53 53.86 -31.97
CA ASP A 691 36.68 54.95 -31.50
C ASP A 691 37.06 55.47 -30.10
N ARG A 692 38.01 54.80 -29.41
CA ARG A 692 38.43 55.11 -28.04
C ARG A 692 39.60 56.10 -27.96
N GLY A 693 39.74 57.02 -28.92
CA GLY A 693 40.71 58.12 -28.84
C GLY A 693 42.16 57.69 -28.58
N ILE A 694 42.71 56.88 -29.49
CA ILE A 694 44.05 56.30 -29.40
C ILE A 694 45.13 57.40 -29.36
N LYS A 695 46.10 57.25 -28.45
CA LYS A 695 47.29 58.10 -28.35
C LYS A 695 48.56 57.27 -28.34
N ILE A 696 49.55 57.62 -29.17
CA ILE A 696 50.88 57.00 -29.20
C ILE A 696 51.82 57.78 -28.28
N ASP A 697 52.26 57.18 -27.18
CA ASP A 697 53.13 57.81 -26.16
C ASP A 697 54.58 57.31 -26.19
N ALA A 698 54.87 56.22 -26.90
CA ALA A 698 56.24 55.83 -27.24
C ALA A 698 56.29 55.06 -28.57
N MET A 699 57.48 54.98 -29.17
CA MET A 699 57.74 54.10 -30.31
C MET A 699 59.04 53.36 -30.08
N ILE A 700 59.16 52.14 -30.61
CA ILE A 700 60.45 51.48 -30.83
C ILE A 700 60.69 51.48 -32.33
N LEU A 701 61.67 52.26 -32.76
CA LEU A 701 62.12 52.33 -34.14
C LEU A 701 63.30 51.38 -34.31
N PHE A 702 63.28 50.51 -35.31
CA PHE A 702 64.42 49.66 -35.63
C PHE A 702 64.63 49.56 -37.13
N VAL A 703 65.90 49.46 -37.54
CA VAL A 703 66.28 49.26 -38.94
C VAL A 703 66.70 47.82 -39.12
N ARG A 704 66.16 47.14 -40.13
CA ARG A 704 66.56 45.76 -40.46
C ARG A 704 67.60 45.79 -41.60
N PRO A 705 68.88 45.49 -41.34
CA PRO A 705 69.88 45.40 -42.40
C PRO A 705 69.66 44.17 -43.28
N ALA A 706 70.20 44.21 -44.51
CA ALA A 706 70.24 43.06 -45.41
C ALA A 706 71.16 41.95 -44.86
N LYS A 707 70.90 40.71 -45.28
CA LYS A 707 71.65 39.54 -44.81
C LYS A 707 73.14 39.72 -45.14
N GLY A 708 73.99 39.72 -44.11
CA GLY A 708 75.44 39.88 -44.24
C GLY A 708 75.95 41.31 -44.05
N VAL A 709 75.07 42.29 -43.84
CA VAL A 709 75.44 43.67 -43.48
C VAL A 709 75.57 43.77 -41.95
N ALA A 710 76.78 44.03 -41.47
CA ALA A 710 77.04 44.24 -40.05
C ALA A 710 76.84 45.72 -39.68
N TYR A 711 76.12 45.98 -38.58
CA TYR A 711 75.98 47.31 -38.00
C TYR A 711 77.03 47.48 -36.88
N SER A 712 77.57 48.70 -36.73
CA SER A 712 78.59 49.01 -35.72
C SER A 712 78.07 50.02 -34.71
N ASP A 713 78.23 49.74 -33.42
CA ASP A 713 77.91 50.70 -32.35
C ASP A 713 78.95 51.80 -32.16
N SER A 714 79.87 51.98 -33.11
CA SER A 714 80.80 53.13 -33.13
C SER A 714 80.40 54.20 -34.15
N ASP A 715 79.42 53.90 -35.00
CA ASP A 715 78.91 54.78 -36.06
C ASP A 715 77.40 54.50 -36.18
N HIS A 716 76.58 55.35 -35.55
CA HIS A 716 75.14 55.12 -35.42
C HIS A 716 74.32 55.79 -36.53
N LEU A 717 73.20 55.18 -36.88
CA LEU A 717 72.11 55.77 -37.64
C LEU A 717 71.29 56.66 -36.68
N PHE A 718 71.20 57.95 -36.99
CA PHE A 718 70.33 58.88 -36.28
C PHE A 718 69.11 59.21 -37.14
N ILE A 719 67.94 59.07 -36.54
CA ILE A 719 66.65 59.42 -37.15
C ILE A 719 65.91 60.36 -36.23
N THR A 720 65.50 61.51 -36.73
CA THR A 720 64.63 62.43 -36.00
C THR A 720 63.19 62.12 -36.32
N ILE A 721 62.40 61.76 -35.30
CA ILE A 721 60.96 61.50 -35.45
C ILE A 721 60.19 62.77 -35.13
N ALA A 722 59.52 63.35 -36.12
CA ALA A 722 58.60 64.45 -35.95
C ALA A 722 57.14 63.95 -36.00
N PRO A 723 56.41 63.95 -34.87
CA PRO A 723 54.99 63.65 -34.85
C PRO A 723 54.18 64.73 -35.60
N PRO A 724 52.97 64.40 -36.09
CA PRO A 724 52.03 65.41 -36.56
C PRO A 724 51.72 66.40 -35.42
N SER A 725 51.89 67.70 -35.69
CA SER A 725 51.75 68.84 -34.76
C SER A 725 50.70 68.64 -33.65
N PRO A 726 50.98 68.98 -32.37
CA PRO A 726 51.96 69.97 -31.89
C PRO A 726 53.16 69.39 -31.13
N ALA A 727 53.37 68.07 -31.13
CA ALA A 727 54.45 67.46 -30.36
C ALA A 727 55.84 67.73 -30.98
N ALA A 728 56.86 67.85 -30.13
CA ALA A 728 58.23 68.16 -30.55
C ALA A 728 58.89 66.97 -31.25
N ALA A 729 59.78 67.25 -32.21
CA ALA A 729 60.57 66.23 -32.86
C ALA A 729 61.60 65.63 -31.89
N VAL A 730 61.74 64.31 -31.90
CA VAL A 730 62.61 63.55 -30.99
C VAL A 730 63.73 62.90 -31.80
N PRO A 731 65.01 63.23 -31.57
CA PRO A 731 66.12 62.52 -32.17
C PRO A 731 66.24 61.12 -31.57
N VAL A 732 66.46 60.12 -32.42
CA VAL A 732 66.58 58.71 -32.06
C VAL A 732 67.91 58.19 -32.56
N GLU A 733 68.73 57.74 -31.61
CA GLU A 733 69.95 57.00 -31.88
C GLU A 733 69.64 55.51 -31.93
N LEU A 734 70.05 54.83 -33.00
CA LEU A 734 69.86 53.39 -33.17
C LEU A 734 71.10 52.63 -32.70
N VAL A 735 70.94 51.79 -31.68
CA VAL A 735 72.02 50.99 -31.07
C VAL A 735 71.73 49.51 -31.21
N ALA A 736 72.72 48.71 -31.58
CA ALA A 736 72.61 47.27 -31.78
C ALA A 736 72.96 46.51 -30.49
N VAL A 737 71.99 46.39 -29.57
CA VAL A 737 72.20 45.65 -28.32
C VAL A 737 72.06 44.15 -28.57
N ALA A 738 73.15 43.37 -28.48
CA ALA A 738 73.16 41.94 -28.80
C ALA A 738 72.15 41.08 -28.01
N THR A 739 71.77 41.52 -26.80
CA THR A 739 70.82 40.83 -25.91
C THR A 739 69.36 41.25 -26.11
N GLU A 740 69.08 42.29 -26.89
CA GLU A 740 67.73 42.82 -27.14
C GLU A 740 67.43 42.84 -28.64
N MET A 741 66.18 42.58 -29.03
CA MET A 741 65.75 42.60 -30.44
C MET A 741 66.63 41.76 -31.40
N GLY A 742 67.33 40.73 -30.89
CA GLY A 742 68.22 39.86 -31.68
C GLY A 742 69.45 40.56 -32.27
N GLY A 743 69.90 41.67 -31.68
CA GLY A 743 71.05 42.46 -32.18
C GLY A 743 70.72 43.38 -33.34
N VAL A 744 69.43 43.60 -33.62
CA VAL A 744 68.98 44.58 -34.62
C VAL A 744 69.11 46.00 -34.05
N PRO A 745 69.64 46.99 -34.79
CA PRO A 745 69.75 48.36 -34.30
C PRO A 745 68.37 48.97 -34.06
N PHE A 746 68.12 49.43 -32.83
CA PHE A 746 66.85 50.03 -32.44
C PHE A 746 67.04 51.23 -31.51
N GLY A 747 65.99 52.04 -31.38
CA GLY A 747 65.90 53.17 -30.46
C GLY A 747 64.45 53.35 -30.02
N ALA A 748 64.25 53.77 -28.76
CA ALA A 748 62.93 53.79 -28.13
C ALA A 748 62.53 55.21 -27.65
N PRO A 749 62.15 56.11 -28.57
CA PRO A 749 61.67 57.45 -28.20
C PRO A 749 60.35 57.43 -27.42
N SER A 750 60.21 58.36 -26.49
CA SER A 750 58.95 58.64 -25.79
C SER A 750 58.41 60.03 -26.15
N PHE A 751 57.09 60.13 -26.27
CA PHE A 751 56.32 61.34 -26.59
C PHE A 751 55.50 61.85 -25.39
N GLY A 752 55.82 61.43 -24.17
CA GLY A 752 55.20 61.93 -22.93
C GLY A 752 53.70 61.63 -22.83
N ALA A 753 52.84 62.66 -22.94
CA ALA A 753 51.39 62.53 -22.77
C ALA A 753 50.65 61.82 -23.94
N GLY A 754 51.39 61.45 -24.98
CA GLY A 754 50.88 60.74 -26.15
C GLY A 754 50.32 61.65 -27.23
N VAL A 755 50.62 61.30 -28.48
CA VAL A 755 50.17 61.99 -29.70
C VAL A 755 48.91 61.30 -30.22
N ALA A 756 47.84 62.05 -30.43
CA ALA A 756 46.56 61.49 -30.88
C ALA A 756 46.65 60.94 -32.31
N VAL A 757 46.13 59.74 -32.51
CA VAL A 757 46.05 59.10 -33.83
C VAL A 757 44.84 59.66 -34.61
N THR A 758 45.08 60.13 -35.83
CA THR A 758 44.05 60.73 -36.69
C THR A 758 43.29 59.69 -37.51
N ALA A 759 42.12 60.05 -38.04
CA ALA A 759 41.37 59.19 -38.96
C ALA A 759 42.13 59.02 -40.29
N SER A 760 41.84 57.93 -41.02
CA SER A 760 42.44 57.68 -42.33
C SER A 760 42.06 58.76 -43.35
N GLY A 761 43.00 59.13 -44.22
CA GLY A 761 42.85 60.22 -45.20
C GLY A 761 43.23 61.60 -44.64
N SER A 762 43.90 61.62 -43.49
CA SER A 762 44.41 62.84 -42.85
C SER A 762 45.73 63.26 -43.50
N THR A 763 45.97 64.56 -43.66
CA THR A 763 47.28 65.07 -44.13
C THR A 763 48.35 65.05 -43.02
N ALA A 764 48.02 64.53 -41.85
CA ALA A 764 48.89 64.51 -40.67
C ALA A 764 49.79 63.26 -40.67
N THR A 765 51.02 63.41 -41.15
CA THR A 765 52.01 62.33 -41.24
C THR A 765 53.06 62.41 -40.14
N TRP A 766 53.47 61.27 -39.61
CA TRP A 766 54.70 61.13 -38.84
C TRP A 766 55.89 61.16 -39.78
N ARG A 767 56.86 62.01 -39.51
CA ARG A 767 58.08 62.13 -40.32
C ARG A 767 59.27 61.52 -39.60
N PHE A 768 60.04 60.73 -40.32
CA PHE A 768 61.27 60.11 -39.87
C PHE A 768 62.39 60.65 -40.76
N ASP A 769 63.07 61.70 -40.28
CA ASP A 769 64.12 62.40 -41.01
C ASP A 769 65.48 61.74 -40.66
N VAL A 770 66.20 61.22 -41.65
CA VAL A 770 67.50 60.58 -41.45
C VAL A 770 68.59 61.64 -41.39
N THR A 771 69.23 61.81 -40.23
CA THR A 771 70.17 62.94 -40.00
C THR A 771 71.64 62.53 -40.01
N GLN A 772 71.96 61.25 -39.76
CA GLN A 772 73.31 60.71 -39.86
C GLN A 772 73.22 59.25 -40.27
N ILE A 773 74.00 58.84 -41.28
CA ILE A 773 73.97 57.50 -41.84
C ILE A 773 75.32 56.82 -41.62
N PRO A 774 75.35 55.61 -41.05
CA PRO A 774 76.60 54.92 -40.81
C PRO A 774 77.20 54.38 -42.09
N ALA A 775 78.52 54.25 -42.13
CA ALA A 775 79.26 53.84 -43.32
C ALA A 775 78.79 52.47 -43.88
N ALA A 776 78.31 51.59 -42.99
CA ALA A 776 77.80 50.27 -43.35
C ALA A 776 76.47 50.32 -44.11
N LEU A 777 75.65 51.37 -43.94
CA LEU A 777 74.32 51.49 -44.54
C LEU A 777 74.24 52.60 -45.60
N ARG A 778 75.29 53.41 -45.78
CA ARG A 778 75.30 54.52 -46.74
C ARG A 778 75.64 54.10 -48.17
N THR A 779 75.12 54.89 -49.11
CA THR A 779 75.57 55.05 -50.48
C THR A 779 75.71 56.54 -50.75
N THR A 780 76.79 56.97 -51.38
CA THR A 780 77.04 58.39 -51.70
C THR A 780 76.67 58.65 -53.16
N VAL A 781 75.72 59.56 -53.39
CA VAL A 781 75.27 59.95 -54.73
C VAL A 781 75.65 61.41 -54.97
N MET A 782 76.07 61.73 -56.19
CA MET A 782 76.39 63.11 -56.58
C MET A 782 75.11 63.82 -57.04
N VAL A 783 74.68 64.83 -56.30
CA VAL A 783 73.52 65.69 -56.64
C VAL A 783 74.05 67.10 -56.87
N ASP A 784 73.83 67.66 -58.06
CA ASP A 784 74.30 69.01 -58.46
C ASP A 784 75.79 69.29 -58.16
N GLY A 785 76.63 68.25 -58.22
CA GLY A 785 78.07 68.33 -57.97
C GLY A 785 78.51 68.21 -56.51
N ALA A 786 77.57 68.05 -55.56
CA ALA A 786 77.85 67.80 -54.15
C ALA A 786 77.60 66.32 -53.79
N PRO A 787 78.46 65.67 -52.97
CA PRO A 787 78.19 64.34 -52.46
C PRO A 787 77.08 64.40 -51.39
N VAL A 788 76.02 63.60 -51.57
CA VAL A 788 74.94 63.42 -50.61
C VAL A 788 74.90 61.96 -50.18
N ASP A 789 75.03 61.71 -48.89
CA ASP A 789 74.93 60.37 -48.31
C ASP A 789 73.45 59.98 -48.14
N ARG A 790 73.09 58.79 -48.62
CA ARG A 790 71.73 58.22 -48.57
C ARG A 790 71.78 56.79 -48.06
N LEU A 791 70.69 56.27 -47.50
CA LEU A 791 70.54 54.87 -47.14
C LEU A 791 70.53 54.04 -48.42
N ASP A 792 71.36 53.01 -48.43
CA ASP A 792 71.51 52.11 -49.55
C ASP A 792 70.33 51.12 -49.61
N PRO A 793 69.51 51.13 -50.69
CA PRO A 793 68.35 50.27 -50.81
C PRO A 793 68.70 48.77 -50.82
N ASP A 794 69.92 48.40 -51.20
CA ASP A 794 70.36 47.00 -51.18
C ASP A 794 70.79 46.54 -49.78
N LYS A 795 71.05 47.49 -48.86
CA LYS A 795 71.54 47.21 -47.50
C LYS A 795 70.49 47.37 -46.42
N VAL A 796 69.35 48.03 -46.69
CA VAL A 796 68.25 48.21 -45.74
C VAL A 796 67.01 47.46 -46.23
N VAL A 797 66.56 46.49 -45.45
CA VAL A 797 65.42 45.62 -45.81
C VAL A 797 64.09 46.22 -45.41
N ASP A 798 64.04 46.87 -44.24
CA ASP A 798 62.83 47.45 -43.67
C ASP A 798 63.15 48.43 -42.53
N LEU A 799 62.23 49.35 -42.26
CA LEU A 799 62.19 50.16 -41.05
C LEU A 799 60.94 49.75 -40.26
N GLY A 800 61.15 49.06 -39.15
CA GLY A 800 60.09 48.59 -38.29
C GLY A 800 59.78 49.59 -37.19
N ILE A 801 58.49 49.84 -36.96
CA ILE A 801 57.99 50.75 -35.94
C ILE A 801 57.06 49.96 -35.04
N ILE A 802 57.35 49.90 -33.74
CA ILE A 802 56.43 49.36 -32.74
C ILE A 802 55.87 50.56 -31.99
N CYS A 803 54.63 50.92 -32.29
CA CYS A 803 53.91 51.98 -31.59
C CYS A 803 53.41 51.45 -30.25
N HIS A 804 53.83 52.11 -29.18
CA HIS A 804 53.22 51.96 -27.88
C HIS A 804 52.06 52.97 -27.75
N PHE A 805 50.86 52.51 -27.43
CA PHE A 805 49.65 53.33 -27.43
C PHE A 805 48.74 53.07 -26.22
N LYS A 806 48.00 54.13 -25.87
CA LYS A 806 46.96 54.15 -24.84
C LYS A 806 45.62 54.55 -25.47
N TYR A 807 44.52 54.16 -24.85
CA TYR A 807 43.17 54.57 -25.24
C TYR A 807 42.45 55.26 -24.07
N GLY A 808 41.48 56.11 -24.40
CA GLY A 808 40.70 56.93 -23.47
C GLY A 808 39.45 56.25 -22.93
#